data_AF-A0A328AP52-F1
#
_entry.id   AF-A0A328AP52-F1
#
_cell.length_a   1.000
_cell.length_b   1.000
_cell.length_c   1.000
_cell.angle_alpha   90.00
_cell.angle_beta   90.00
_cell.angle_gamma   90.00
#
_symmetry.space_group_name_H-M   'P 1'
#
loop_
_entity.id
_entity.type
_entity.pdbx_description
1 polymer ?
#
loop_
_entity_poly.entity_id
_entity_poly.type
_entity_poly.pdbx_seq_one_letter_code
_entity_poly.pdbx_strand_id
1 'polypeptide(L)'
;HVDTHGIGVSGAITVFNDEGAGNDTLDGGAGNDLIKGEAGDDKLISGSGNDTLDGGTGADTITAQAGVGEVDRVTLGGGVDKLVLDSAFGGSLTVTDFQAGASGDVLDLSGYLTAKLSGWNGSDNPFTGGFLRLLQDGASTLVQIDANGGGDSFATVATLQNTSSLLLTSANLGYTPAPMVIGGPNPNTFTYEPGSAVSTVLGGSASDVLNITAPAPAVGHSATIAPSPDGSALLFDLDGDGTTDLTVSNVEDIVLNGQRVVISGDLSGTGLAPHTIHYTGTSAGDVLDASGLTSLESVRAQGLGGNDTLTSAGSDDTVDGGDGDDLLSSLAGPDLLIGGAGNDTLSGGTGNDVAEFSGLHSDYTITDLGGGDLQVSGPDGTDKLSGIEQLQFDDGLFGQNHAPDGTDRTLSIYISSARTLSASDFGFTDPDGDSLGAVKIATLPGSGSLTNSGVAVTAGQVVTAADIAAGHLVYTPAALGQATFTFQVQDAGLVGWGTNLDATPNTLTLSVSNAPPPSPPPPPTVITSGTSGTGGNDTANLGDAGNHFAAGDGFDSVTSGSGDDYLQGNAGDDTIFGGAGNDVILGGRDNDRLSGDDGNDWVSGDLGDDTLAGGIGNDTLMGGAGNDSLDGGTGDSYLRGGEGDDQILGGSAFDNINGNQGADTVAAGGGNDWVSGGQNEDKIDGQDGDDLVFGNMGADTCDGGAGDDVVRGGQDNDLVRGGDGKDWLSGDRGDDTLVGGAGADTFFTFDGAGVDRVTDFNAAEGDRVQVDPGSHYTVSQVGSDTVIDLGGGTQMILVGVQSATLPAGWIVGA
;
A
#
# COMPACT_ATOMS: atom_id res chain seq x y z
N HIS A 1 13.52 18.14 -48.06
CA HIS A 1 13.83 19.11 -49.16
C HIS A 1 13.61 20.56 -48.71
N VAL A 2 14.59 21.16 -48.02
CA VAL A 2 14.83 22.61 -48.13
C VAL A 2 15.91 22.75 -49.20
N ASP A 3 15.48 23.05 -50.42
CA ASP A 3 16.34 23.37 -51.55
C ASP A 3 17.12 24.67 -51.25
N THR A 4 18.40 24.55 -50.88
CA THR A 4 19.28 25.70 -50.59
C THR A 4 19.84 26.36 -51.85
N HIS A 5 19.07 26.45 -52.93
CA HIS A 5 19.38 27.39 -54.01
C HIS A 5 18.96 28.82 -53.64
N GLY A 6 19.72 29.41 -52.72
CA GLY A 6 20.02 30.85 -52.75
C GLY A 6 18.89 31.81 -52.37
N ILE A 7 18.40 31.72 -51.13
CA ILE A 7 17.98 32.88 -50.32
C ILE A 7 17.83 32.41 -48.86
N GLY A 8 18.64 32.98 -47.96
CA GLY A 8 18.63 32.62 -46.54
C GLY A 8 17.24 32.74 -45.94
N VAL A 9 16.77 31.65 -45.32
CA VAL A 9 15.56 31.68 -44.50
C VAL A 9 15.95 32.37 -43.19
N SER A 10 15.86 33.69 -43.18
CA SER A 10 16.01 34.52 -41.99
C SER A 10 14.70 34.47 -41.20
N GLY A 11 14.54 33.47 -40.35
CA GLY A 11 13.45 33.39 -39.38
C GLY A 11 13.64 32.22 -38.43
N ALA A 12 13.45 32.44 -37.13
CA ALA A 12 13.59 31.42 -36.09
C ALA A 12 12.58 30.28 -36.30
N ILE A 13 13.06 29.08 -36.63
CA ILE A 13 12.26 27.87 -36.83
C ILE A 13 12.63 26.89 -35.72
N THR A 14 11.74 26.71 -34.75
CA THR A 14 12.07 26.05 -33.47
C THR A 14 12.25 24.53 -33.53
N VAL A 15 11.76 23.83 -34.58
CA VAL A 15 11.94 22.38 -34.75
C VAL A 15 12.01 21.99 -36.24
N PHE A 16 13.02 21.22 -36.63
CA PHE A 16 13.18 20.54 -37.93
C PHE A 16 13.24 19.03 -37.71
N ASN A 17 12.35 18.27 -38.35
CA ASN A 17 12.40 16.81 -38.39
C ASN A 17 12.44 16.36 -39.85
N ASP A 18 13.26 15.36 -40.19
CA ASP A 18 13.15 14.69 -41.48
C ASP A 18 11.81 13.92 -41.61
N GLU A 19 11.24 13.88 -42.82
CA GLU A 19 9.98 13.18 -43.11
C GLU A 19 10.22 11.77 -43.70
N GLY A 20 11.44 11.21 -43.61
CA GLY A 20 11.80 9.99 -44.32
C GLY A 20 12.97 9.19 -43.76
N ALA A 21 13.51 8.32 -44.61
CA ALA A 21 14.69 7.49 -44.36
C ALA A 21 15.82 7.84 -45.36
N GLY A 22 15.84 9.10 -45.82
CA GLY A 22 16.71 9.59 -46.89
C GLY A 22 17.99 10.19 -46.33
N ASN A 23 19.00 10.40 -47.18
CA ASN A 23 20.18 11.15 -46.79
C ASN A 23 19.92 12.64 -47.05
N ASP A 24 19.60 13.38 -46.01
CA ASP A 24 19.12 14.75 -46.07
C ASP A 24 20.17 15.75 -45.55
N THR A 25 19.91 17.04 -45.78
CA THR A 25 20.75 18.12 -45.25
C THR A 25 19.86 19.15 -44.59
N LEU A 26 20.04 19.32 -43.29
CA LEU A 26 19.25 20.18 -42.41
C LEU A 26 20.15 21.30 -41.86
N ASP A 27 19.71 22.55 -41.96
CA ASP A 27 20.44 23.73 -41.49
C ASP A 27 19.50 24.56 -40.61
N GLY A 28 19.83 24.71 -39.33
CA GLY A 28 19.02 25.43 -38.34
C GLY A 28 18.96 26.94 -38.60
N GLY A 29 20.02 27.51 -39.18
CA GLY A 29 20.05 28.94 -39.49
C GLY A 29 20.21 29.82 -38.25
N ALA A 30 19.18 30.53 -37.83
CA ALA A 30 19.25 31.47 -36.70
C ALA A 30 18.07 31.31 -35.76
N GLY A 31 18.34 31.11 -34.48
CA GLY A 31 17.34 30.71 -33.49
C GLY A 31 17.89 29.67 -32.53
N ASN A 32 17.08 29.26 -31.57
CA ASN A 32 17.36 28.05 -30.80
C ASN A 32 16.58 26.92 -31.49
N ASP A 33 17.30 26.03 -32.17
CA ASP A 33 16.68 25.09 -33.09
C ASP A 33 16.82 23.64 -32.58
N LEU A 34 15.73 22.85 -32.66
CA LEU A 34 15.77 21.39 -32.48
C LEU A 34 15.82 20.73 -33.86
N ILE A 35 16.89 20.02 -34.19
CA ILE A 35 17.07 19.39 -35.51
C ILE A 35 17.17 17.88 -35.35
N LYS A 36 16.35 17.12 -36.07
CA LYS A 36 16.32 15.64 -36.07
C LYS A 36 16.49 15.07 -37.48
N GLY A 37 17.52 14.25 -37.69
CA GLY A 37 17.79 13.54 -38.96
C GLY A 37 16.94 12.28 -39.16
N GLU A 38 16.53 11.63 -38.07
CA GLU A 38 15.73 10.38 -38.10
C GLU A 38 16.49 9.18 -38.70
N ALA A 39 16.33 8.83 -39.98
CA ALA A 39 17.02 7.67 -40.55
C ALA A 39 17.66 8.02 -41.90
N GLY A 40 18.88 7.56 -42.14
CA GLY A 40 19.67 7.93 -43.31
C GLY A 40 21.04 8.45 -42.90
N ASP A 41 21.94 8.67 -43.86
CA ASP A 41 23.21 9.35 -43.57
C ASP A 41 23.02 10.86 -43.76
N ASP A 42 22.61 11.54 -42.69
CA ASP A 42 22.16 12.93 -42.72
C ASP A 42 23.28 13.92 -42.46
N LYS A 43 23.07 15.16 -42.90
CA LYS A 43 23.95 16.28 -42.60
C LYS A 43 23.21 17.38 -41.85
N LEU A 44 23.50 17.54 -40.56
CA LEU A 44 22.88 18.57 -39.71
C LEU A 44 23.86 19.72 -39.47
N ILE A 45 23.40 20.96 -39.61
CA ILE A 45 24.18 22.18 -39.37
C ILE A 45 23.43 23.02 -38.34
N SER A 46 24.09 23.34 -37.21
CA SER A 46 23.41 24.01 -36.08
C SER A 46 22.92 25.41 -36.42
N GLY A 47 23.80 26.26 -36.96
CA GLY A 47 23.50 27.67 -37.17
C GLY A 47 23.87 28.53 -35.96
N SER A 48 23.01 29.48 -35.60
CA SER A 48 23.24 30.50 -34.57
C SER A 48 22.15 30.53 -33.52
N GLY A 49 22.53 30.23 -32.27
CA GLY A 49 21.68 30.25 -31.08
C GLY A 49 21.95 29.01 -30.24
N ASN A 50 21.01 28.63 -29.37
CA ASN A 50 21.15 27.42 -28.55
C ASN A 50 20.43 26.24 -29.18
N ASP A 51 21.20 25.37 -29.83
CA ASP A 51 20.66 24.31 -30.68
C ASP A 51 20.74 22.93 -30.01
N THR A 52 19.74 22.08 -30.27
CA THR A 52 19.74 20.65 -29.93
C THR A 52 19.69 19.84 -31.22
N LEU A 53 20.69 18.99 -31.45
CA LEU A 53 20.81 18.22 -32.69
C LEU A 53 20.74 16.72 -32.38
N ASP A 54 20.02 15.97 -33.19
CA ASP A 54 19.80 14.53 -33.09
C ASP A 54 19.98 13.88 -34.47
N GLY A 55 21.06 13.14 -34.67
CA GLY A 55 21.40 12.49 -35.95
C GLY A 55 20.36 11.43 -36.33
N GLY A 56 20.08 10.51 -35.41
CA GLY A 56 19.11 9.45 -35.62
C GLY A 56 19.79 8.10 -35.90
N THR A 57 19.54 7.47 -37.04
CA THR A 57 20.18 6.20 -37.42
C THR A 57 20.79 6.31 -38.81
N GLY A 58 22.02 5.83 -38.99
CA GLY A 58 22.81 6.04 -40.20
C GLY A 58 24.12 6.71 -39.87
N ALA A 59 24.99 6.96 -40.85
CA ALA A 59 26.30 7.59 -40.62
C ALA A 59 26.21 9.11 -40.83
N ASP A 60 25.84 9.82 -39.77
CA ASP A 60 25.47 11.22 -39.81
C ASP A 60 26.69 12.16 -39.73
N THR A 61 26.56 13.37 -40.28
CA THR A 61 27.54 14.44 -40.15
C THR A 61 26.90 15.68 -39.54
N ILE A 62 27.21 15.93 -38.28
CA ILE A 62 26.72 17.08 -37.53
C ILE A 62 27.80 18.17 -37.50
N THR A 63 27.48 19.40 -37.91
CA THR A 63 28.40 20.54 -37.89
C THR A 63 27.93 21.59 -36.90
N ALA A 64 28.69 21.76 -35.80
CA ALA A 64 28.48 22.81 -34.82
C ALA A 64 29.13 24.11 -35.28
N GLN A 65 28.32 25.11 -35.64
CA GLN A 65 28.74 26.46 -36.04
C GLN A 65 28.46 27.49 -34.92
N ALA A 66 29.11 28.66 -34.96
CA ALA A 66 28.85 29.73 -33.99
C ALA A 66 27.89 30.81 -34.49
N GLY A 67 26.93 31.14 -33.63
CA GLY A 67 26.39 32.49 -33.54
C GLY A 67 25.78 32.77 -32.16
N VAL A 68 26.61 33.24 -31.23
CA VAL A 68 26.25 33.84 -29.91
C VAL A 68 25.28 33.09 -28.98
N GLY A 69 25.10 31.77 -29.19
CA GLY A 69 24.50 30.81 -28.25
C GLY A 69 25.29 29.50 -28.25
N GLU A 70 25.23 28.73 -27.16
CA GLU A 70 25.95 27.46 -26.99
C GLU A 70 25.18 26.34 -27.73
N VAL A 71 25.85 25.51 -28.52
CA VAL A 71 25.23 24.24 -28.96
C VAL A 71 25.05 23.40 -27.72
N ASP A 72 23.85 23.39 -27.14
CA ASP A 72 23.64 22.89 -25.78
C ASP A 72 23.79 21.36 -25.73
N ARG A 73 23.24 20.64 -26.73
CA ARG A 73 23.24 19.17 -26.75
C ARG A 73 23.27 18.58 -28.17
N VAL A 74 24.09 17.56 -28.37
CA VAL A 74 24.17 16.74 -29.59
C VAL A 74 23.94 15.28 -29.22
N THR A 75 22.99 14.64 -29.88
CA THR A 75 22.79 13.18 -29.92
C THR A 75 23.22 12.72 -31.30
N LEU A 76 24.20 11.82 -31.39
CA LEU A 76 24.70 11.33 -32.68
C LEU A 76 23.81 10.21 -33.21
N GLY A 77 23.34 9.34 -32.33
CA GLY A 77 22.44 8.25 -32.69
C GLY A 77 23.16 6.96 -33.05
N GLY A 78 22.51 6.13 -33.86
CA GLY A 78 23.01 4.81 -34.23
C GLY A 78 23.75 4.83 -35.54
N GLY A 79 25.09 4.75 -35.51
CA GLY A 79 25.88 4.84 -36.72
C GLY A 79 27.37 4.89 -36.47
N VAL A 80 28.11 5.39 -37.46
CA VAL A 80 29.48 5.87 -37.26
C VAL A 80 29.47 7.33 -37.67
N ASP A 81 29.23 8.18 -36.68
CA ASP A 81 28.83 9.55 -36.92
C ASP A 81 30.01 10.50 -36.85
N LYS A 82 29.86 11.69 -37.42
CA LYS A 82 30.89 12.71 -37.47
C LYS A 82 30.38 14.03 -36.92
N LEU A 83 30.86 14.42 -35.75
CA LEU A 83 30.67 15.75 -35.18
C LEU A 83 31.84 16.67 -35.55
N VAL A 84 31.57 17.72 -36.32
CA VAL A 84 32.55 18.73 -36.74
C VAL A 84 32.37 20.00 -35.91
N LEU A 85 33.43 20.43 -35.21
CA LEU A 85 33.48 21.75 -34.60
C LEU A 85 34.05 22.75 -35.62
N ASP A 86 33.21 23.68 -36.09
CA ASP A 86 33.62 24.66 -37.09
C ASP A 86 34.61 25.70 -36.51
N SER A 87 35.41 26.30 -37.39
CA SER A 87 36.33 27.39 -37.04
C SER A 87 35.68 28.57 -36.30
N ALA A 88 34.39 28.82 -36.56
CA ALA A 88 33.64 29.88 -35.91
C ALA A 88 33.21 29.51 -34.47
N PHE A 89 33.10 28.22 -34.12
CA PHE A 89 32.53 27.73 -32.85
C PHE A 89 33.12 28.47 -31.63
N GLY A 90 32.28 28.90 -30.70
CA GLY A 90 32.64 29.87 -29.65
C GLY A 90 32.30 29.49 -28.22
N GLY A 91 31.68 28.32 -28.00
CA GLY A 91 31.21 27.85 -26.70
C GLY A 91 31.70 26.44 -26.35
N SER A 92 30.94 25.76 -25.51
CA SER A 92 31.08 24.32 -25.23
C SER A 92 29.80 23.59 -25.65
N LEU A 93 29.89 22.29 -25.90
CA LEU A 93 28.70 21.46 -26.17
C LEU A 93 28.71 20.16 -25.36
N THR A 94 27.54 19.55 -25.23
CA THR A 94 27.40 18.22 -24.62
C THR A 94 27.02 17.19 -25.68
N VAL A 95 27.78 16.11 -25.82
CA VAL A 95 27.42 14.94 -26.65
C VAL A 95 26.88 13.85 -25.74
N THR A 96 25.67 13.37 -26.00
CA THR A 96 24.95 12.50 -25.06
C THR A 96 25.25 11.02 -25.18
N ASP A 97 25.71 10.57 -26.35
CA ASP A 97 25.78 9.15 -26.74
C ASP A 97 27.02 8.82 -27.60
N PHE A 98 28.09 9.61 -27.49
CA PHE A 98 29.31 9.42 -28.28
C PHE A 98 29.89 8.01 -28.14
N GLN A 99 29.91 7.26 -29.23
CA GLN A 99 30.46 5.92 -29.31
C GLN A 99 31.98 5.98 -29.54
N ALA A 100 32.78 5.61 -28.54
CA ALA A 100 34.24 5.59 -28.67
C ALA A 100 34.78 4.32 -29.34
N GLY A 101 36.03 4.35 -29.82
CA GLY A 101 36.74 3.22 -30.40
C GLY A 101 36.96 3.30 -31.91
N ALA A 102 37.65 2.31 -32.49
CA ALA A 102 38.11 2.33 -33.88
C ALA A 102 37.00 2.32 -34.95
N SER A 103 35.77 1.97 -34.56
CA SER A 103 34.57 1.98 -35.40
C SER A 103 33.45 2.79 -34.77
N GLY A 104 33.79 3.70 -33.85
CA GLY A 104 32.86 4.64 -33.24
C GLY A 104 32.96 6.03 -33.87
N ASP A 105 32.26 6.98 -33.26
CA ASP A 105 32.07 8.33 -33.77
C ASP A 105 33.36 9.14 -33.84
N VAL A 106 33.32 10.17 -34.68
CA VAL A 106 34.43 11.05 -34.98
C VAL A 106 34.09 12.46 -34.53
N LEU A 107 34.84 12.98 -33.54
CA LEU A 107 34.87 14.39 -33.19
C LEU A 107 36.00 15.09 -33.95
N ASP A 108 35.64 15.77 -35.04
CA ASP A 108 36.57 16.52 -35.89
C ASP A 108 36.78 17.94 -35.34
N LEU A 109 37.94 18.12 -34.68
CA LEU A 109 38.38 19.39 -34.10
C LEU A 109 39.29 20.20 -35.03
N SER A 110 39.62 19.69 -36.23
CA SER A 110 40.72 20.21 -37.04
C SER A 110 40.54 21.69 -37.43
N GLY A 111 39.34 22.07 -37.87
CA GLY A 111 38.98 23.45 -38.20
C GLY A 111 38.98 24.37 -36.98
N TYR A 112 38.45 23.87 -35.86
CA TYR A 112 38.39 24.59 -34.58
C TYR A 112 39.78 24.89 -34.01
N LEU A 113 40.64 23.87 -33.86
CA LEU A 113 41.99 24.01 -33.29
C LEU A 113 42.85 24.99 -34.11
N THR A 114 42.75 24.92 -35.44
CA THR A 114 43.48 25.84 -36.34
C THR A 114 43.06 27.29 -36.14
N ALA A 115 41.80 27.55 -35.78
CA ALA A 115 41.27 28.88 -35.56
C ALA A 115 41.51 29.42 -34.14
N LYS A 116 41.56 28.54 -33.13
CA LYS A 116 41.59 28.95 -31.70
C LYS A 116 42.97 28.89 -31.05
N LEU A 117 43.87 28.03 -31.52
CA LEU A 117 45.19 27.87 -30.92
C LEU A 117 46.18 28.90 -31.45
N SER A 118 46.82 29.62 -30.54
CA SER A 118 47.90 30.56 -30.85
C SER A 118 49.25 29.86 -30.75
N GLY A 119 50.03 29.86 -31.84
CA GLY A 119 51.37 29.27 -31.88
C GLY A 119 51.44 27.79 -32.25
N TRP A 120 50.31 27.11 -32.46
CA TRP A 120 50.27 25.76 -33.02
C TRP A 120 50.46 25.79 -34.55
N ASN A 121 51.22 24.84 -35.09
CA ASN A 121 51.58 24.82 -36.52
C ASN A 121 50.51 24.17 -37.43
N GLY A 122 49.41 23.68 -36.85
CA GLY A 122 48.31 23.04 -37.57
C GLY A 122 48.54 21.57 -37.95
N SER A 123 49.72 21.00 -37.66
CA SER A 123 50.07 19.61 -38.03
C SER A 123 50.61 18.76 -36.88
N ASP A 124 51.22 19.39 -35.87
CA ASP A 124 51.75 18.68 -34.70
C ASP A 124 50.60 18.15 -33.85
N ASN A 125 50.84 17.05 -33.14
CA ASN A 125 49.85 16.48 -32.25
C ASN A 125 49.55 17.46 -31.09
N PRO A 126 48.33 18.03 -31.01
CA PRO A 126 47.99 19.07 -30.05
C PRO A 126 48.02 18.57 -28.59
N PHE A 127 47.89 17.27 -28.36
CA PHE A 127 48.06 16.66 -27.04
C PHE A 127 49.50 16.75 -26.54
N THR A 128 50.47 16.52 -27.43
CA THR A 128 51.90 16.58 -27.06
C THR A 128 52.42 18.02 -26.89
N GLY A 129 51.72 18.99 -27.48
CA GLY A 129 52.06 20.41 -27.39
C GLY A 129 51.38 21.15 -26.24
N GLY A 130 50.63 20.46 -25.37
CA GLY A 130 49.89 21.08 -24.26
C GLY A 130 48.66 21.88 -24.68
N PHE A 131 48.28 21.86 -25.96
CA PHE A 131 47.15 22.62 -26.50
C PHE A 131 45.80 21.92 -26.32
N LEU A 132 45.79 20.59 -26.14
CA LEU A 132 44.58 19.78 -26.00
C LEU A 132 44.80 18.73 -24.90
N ARG A 133 43.81 18.53 -24.04
CA ARG A 133 43.77 17.44 -23.06
C ARG A 133 42.39 16.81 -22.98
N LEU A 134 42.36 15.58 -22.52
CA LEU A 134 41.15 14.90 -22.06
C LEU A 134 41.19 14.89 -20.54
N LEU A 135 40.11 15.31 -19.89
CA LEU A 135 39.93 15.23 -18.45
C LEU A 135 38.72 14.34 -18.18
N GLN A 136 38.92 13.24 -17.48
CA GLN A 136 37.82 12.41 -17.01
C GLN A 136 37.11 13.14 -15.85
N ASP A 137 35.80 13.35 -15.97
CA ASP A 137 34.95 13.95 -14.94
C ASP A 137 33.75 13.03 -14.69
N GLY A 138 33.85 12.24 -13.61
CA GLY A 138 32.94 11.11 -13.36
C GLY A 138 32.91 10.14 -14.54
N ALA A 139 31.71 9.80 -15.02
CA ALA A 139 31.52 8.92 -16.19
C ALA A 139 31.78 9.63 -17.54
N SER A 140 31.98 10.95 -17.56
CA SER A 140 32.07 11.74 -18.80
C SER A 140 33.50 12.16 -19.09
N THR A 141 33.82 12.39 -20.36
CA THR A 141 35.11 12.96 -20.77
C THR A 141 34.95 14.42 -21.17
N LEU A 142 35.71 15.31 -20.53
CA LEU A 142 35.85 16.71 -20.93
C LEU A 142 37.00 16.84 -21.94
N VAL A 143 36.68 17.29 -23.14
CA VAL A 143 37.66 17.69 -24.15
C VAL A 143 38.00 19.15 -23.90
N GLN A 144 39.25 19.45 -23.52
CA GLN A 144 39.66 20.78 -23.11
C GLN A 144 40.85 21.29 -23.90
N ILE A 145 40.84 22.57 -24.28
CA ILE A 145 41.94 23.22 -24.98
C ILE A 145 42.64 24.25 -24.11
N ASP A 146 43.93 24.45 -24.35
CA ASP A 146 44.66 25.62 -23.90
C ASP A 146 45.09 26.43 -25.13
N ALA A 147 44.56 27.65 -25.26
CA ALA A 147 44.77 28.49 -26.43
C ALA A 147 46.24 28.93 -26.63
N ASN A 148 47.06 28.94 -25.58
CA ASN A 148 48.48 29.35 -25.67
C ASN A 148 49.48 28.17 -25.63
N GLY A 149 49.00 26.95 -25.34
CA GLY A 149 49.81 25.73 -25.22
C GLY A 149 50.71 25.66 -23.98
N GLY A 150 50.48 26.54 -22.99
CA GLY A 150 51.23 26.64 -21.75
C GLY A 150 50.87 25.58 -20.72
N GLY A 151 49.73 24.91 -20.89
CA GLY A 151 49.21 23.90 -19.97
C GLY A 151 48.65 24.49 -18.68
N ASP A 152 48.40 25.81 -18.64
CA ASP A 152 48.08 26.57 -17.43
C ASP A 152 46.63 27.08 -17.39
N SER A 153 45.90 27.08 -18.52
CA SER A 153 44.53 27.62 -18.59
C SER A 153 43.64 26.86 -19.58
N PHE A 154 43.23 25.64 -19.22
CA PHE A 154 42.35 24.81 -20.04
C PHE A 154 40.87 25.22 -19.97
N ALA A 155 40.21 25.27 -21.13
CA ALA A 155 38.76 25.50 -21.28
C ALA A 155 38.08 24.30 -21.97
N THR A 156 36.93 23.87 -21.45
CA THR A 156 36.14 22.77 -22.01
C THR A 156 35.44 23.21 -23.30
N VAL A 157 35.58 22.39 -24.36
CA VAL A 157 34.96 22.65 -25.67
C VAL A 157 33.91 21.60 -26.03
N ALA A 158 34.03 20.40 -25.49
CA ALA A 158 33.01 19.36 -25.59
C ALA A 158 33.01 18.49 -24.33
N THR A 159 31.83 18.10 -23.87
CA THR A 159 31.61 17.10 -22.83
C THR A 159 31.02 15.86 -23.47
N LEU A 160 31.74 14.74 -23.47
CA LEU A 160 31.28 13.45 -23.97
C LEU A 160 30.66 12.69 -22.81
N GLN A 161 29.33 12.67 -22.72
CA GLN A 161 28.63 12.06 -21.60
C GLN A 161 28.76 10.54 -21.63
N ASN A 162 29.04 9.96 -20.47
CA ASN A 162 29.19 8.51 -20.30
C ASN A 162 30.26 7.86 -21.21
N THR A 163 31.19 8.67 -21.75
CA THR A 163 32.29 8.20 -22.57
C THR A 163 33.58 8.22 -21.75
N SER A 164 34.27 7.08 -21.66
CA SER A 164 35.58 7.00 -21.04
C SER A 164 36.67 7.56 -21.97
N SER A 165 37.52 8.43 -21.43
CA SER A 165 38.66 9.01 -22.15
C SER A 165 39.67 7.95 -22.62
N LEU A 166 39.68 6.78 -21.97
CA LEU A 166 40.52 5.63 -22.31
C LEU A 166 40.11 4.93 -23.61
N LEU A 167 38.84 5.06 -24.01
CA LEU A 167 38.32 4.46 -25.26
C LEU A 167 38.50 5.39 -26.47
N LEU A 168 38.87 6.65 -26.25
CA LEU A 168 39.07 7.62 -27.32
C LEU A 168 40.41 7.40 -28.01
N THR A 169 40.35 7.08 -29.29
CA THR A 169 41.53 6.81 -30.11
C THR A 169 41.75 7.93 -31.13
N SER A 170 42.85 7.85 -31.87
CA SER A 170 43.05 8.74 -33.03
C SER A 170 41.98 8.57 -34.11
N ALA A 171 41.24 7.45 -34.15
CA ALA A 171 40.09 7.30 -35.04
C ALA A 171 38.96 8.26 -34.65
N ASN A 172 38.76 8.48 -33.35
CA ASN A 172 37.71 9.35 -32.84
C ASN A 172 38.09 10.84 -32.90
N LEU A 173 39.36 11.19 -32.64
CA LEU A 173 39.77 12.60 -32.44
C LEU A 173 40.66 13.19 -33.55
N GLY A 174 41.06 12.38 -34.54
CA GLY A 174 42.00 12.76 -35.60
C GLY A 174 43.47 12.89 -35.16
N TYR A 175 43.73 12.97 -33.85
CA TYR A 175 45.05 13.02 -33.23
C TYR A 175 45.16 11.92 -32.17
N THR A 176 46.33 11.32 -32.00
CA THR A 176 46.57 10.34 -30.94
C THR A 176 46.65 11.05 -29.59
N PRO A 177 45.75 10.80 -28.62
CA PRO A 177 45.89 11.36 -27.28
C PRO A 177 47.26 11.03 -26.69
N ALA A 178 47.85 11.96 -25.94
CA ALA A 178 49.06 11.65 -25.18
C ALA A 178 48.70 10.48 -24.23
N PRO A 179 49.49 9.39 -24.22
CA PRO A 179 49.16 8.26 -23.38
C PRO A 179 49.24 8.68 -21.91
N MET A 180 48.09 8.76 -21.21
CA MET A 180 48.03 8.11 -19.90
C MET A 180 48.19 6.63 -20.18
N VAL A 181 49.21 6.01 -19.58
CA VAL A 181 49.81 4.76 -20.06
C VAL A 181 48.78 3.72 -20.51
N ILE A 182 48.96 3.31 -21.76
CA ILE A 182 48.37 2.14 -22.42
C ILE A 182 48.66 0.91 -21.58
N GLY A 183 47.60 0.25 -21.11
CA GLY A 183 47.68 -1.05 -20.46
C GLY A 183 48.37 -2.09 -21.34
N GLY A 184 48.83 -3.15 -20.69
CA GLY A 184 48.84 -4.46 -21.32
C GLY A 184 47.42 -4.86 -21.78
N PRO A 185 47.16 -6.12 -22.10
CA PRO A 185 45.86 -6.54 -22.64
C PRO A 185 44.64 -6.28 -21.71
N ASN A 186 44.86 -5.76 -20.49
CA ASN A 186 43.82 -5.27 -19.59
C ASN A 186 43.98 -3.76 -19.34
N PRO A 187 42.89 -2.98 -19.44
CA PRO A 187 42.89 -1.52 -19.24
C PRO A 187 43.15 -1.04 -17.80
N ASN A 188 43.26 -1.95 -16.83
CA ASN A 188 43.40 -1.63 -15.39
C ASN A 188 44.71 -2.16 -14.78
N THR A 189 45.77 -2.32 -15.59
CA THR A 189 47.08 -2.76 -15.08
C THR A 189 48.20 -1.88 -15.61
N PHE A 190 48.85 -1.17 -14.71
CA PHE A 190 49.99 -0.29 -14.92
C PHE A 190 51.31 -1.03 -14.69
N THR A 191 52.38 -0.67 -15.40
CA THR A 191 53.73 -1.22 -15.14
C THR A 191 54.77 -0.11 -15.19
N TYR A 192 55.52 0.05 -14.09
CA TYR A 192 56.65 0.96 -13.94
C TYR A 192 57.97 0.18 -14.02
N GLU A 193 58.90 0.66 -14.86
CA GLU A 193 60.22 0.07 -15.08
C GLU A 193 61.34 1.08 -14.74
N PRO A 194 62.53 0.63 -14.28
CA PRO A 194 63.62 1.53 -13.89
C PRO A 194 64.09 2.42 -15.05
N GLY A 195 64.15 3.73 -14.82
CA GLY A 195 64.57 4.72 -15.83
C GLY A 195 63.46 5.20 -16.76
N SER A 196 62.20 4.81 -16.49
CA SER A 196 61.02 5.36 -17.17
C SER A 196 60.90 6.88 -16.89
N ALA A 197 60.47 7.65 -17.88
CA ALA A 197 60.24 9.10 -17.72
C ALA A 197 58.94 9.43 -16.96
N VAL A 198 58.22 8.40 -16.51
CA VAL A 198 56.98 8.47 -15.76
C VAL A 198 57.30 8.80 -14.30
N SER A 199 56.78 9.92 -13.80
CA SER A 199 56.93 10.34 -12.39
C SER A 199 55.61 10.32 -11.61
N THR A 200 54.49 10.07 -12.28
CA THR A 200 53.14 10.04 -11.71
C THR A 200 52.32 8.91 -12.31
N VAL A 201 51.57 8.18 -11.46
CA VAL A 201 50.56 7.20 -11.85
C VAL A 201 49.26 7.61 -11.16
N LEU A 202 48.21 7.74 -11.97
CA LEU A 202 46.85 8.03 -11.51
C LEU A 202 45.94 6.94 -12.08
N GLY A 203 45.38 6.11 -11.22
CA GLY A 203 44.35 5.16 -11.66
C GLY A 203 42.97 5.81 -11.76
N GLY A 204 42.05 5.07 -12.38
CA GLY A 204 40.69 5.46 -12.67
C GLY A 204 39.72 5.08 -11.55
N SER A 205 38.45 4.93 -11.91
CA SER A 205 37.37 4.54 -10.99
C SER A 205 37.12 3.02 -10.95
N ALA A 206 38.00 2.22 -11.56
CA ALA A 206 37.92 0.77 -11.64
C ALA A 206 39.14 0.17 -10.95
N SER A 207 39.04 -1.07 -10.45
CA SER A 207 40.15 -1.70 -9.71
C SER A 207 41.41 -1.78 -10.57
N ASP A 208 42.44 -1.06 -10.14
CA ASP A 208 43.69 -0.83 -10.83
C ASP A 208 44.87 -1.53 -10.14
N VAL A 209 45.73 -2.14 -10.95
CA VAL A 209 46.93 -2.84 -10.48
C VAL A 209 48.19 -2.13 -10.99
N LEU A 210 49.08 -1.64 -10.14
CA LEU A 210 50.38 -1.10 -10.51
C LEU A 210 51.52 -2.08 -10.19
N ASN A 211 52.16 -2.62 -11.22
CA ASN A 211 53.39 -3.40 -11.09
C ASN A 211 54.62 -2.48 -11.17
N ILE A 212 55.48 -2.48 -10.15
CA ILE A 212 56.70 -1.68 -10.08
C ILE A 212 57.89 -2.63 -10.06
N THR A 213 58.78 -2.52 -11.04
CA THR A 213 60.10 -3.15 -10.99
C THR A 213 61.11 -2.10 -10.52
N ALA A 214 61.69 -2.27 -9.35
CA ALA A 214 62.68 -1.33 -8.78
C ALA A 214 64.10 -1.91 -8.85
N PRO A 215 65.13 -1.08 -9.11
CA PRO A 215 66.52 -1.51 -9.03
C PRO A 215 66.90 -1.89 -7.58
N ALA A 216 67.95 -2.70 -7.41
CA ALA A 216 68.45 -3.02 -6.07
C ALA A 216 68.96 -1.73 -5.37
N PRO A 217 68.52 -1.41 -4.14
CA PRO A 217 68.92 -0.19 -3.47
C PRO A 217 70.44 -0.11 -3.28
N ALA A 218 71.00 1.10 -3.26
CA ALA A 218 72.41 1.30 -2.96
C ALA A 218 72.74 0.78 -1.54
N VAL A 219 73.92 0.16 -1.36
CA VAL A 219 74.32 -0.47 -0.08
C VAL A 219 74.16 0.50 1.09
N GLY A 220 73.22 0.22 2.00
CA GLY A 220 72.93 1.02 3.18
C GLY A 220 71.70 1.93 3.10
N HIS A 221 70.99 1.96 1.98
CA HIS A 221 69.73 2.69 1.80
C HIS A 221 68.55 1.71 1.65
N SER A 222 67.32 2.15 1.92
CA SER A 222 66.11 1.35 1.82
C SER A 222 65.05 2.14 1.06
N ALA A 223 64.35 1.49 0.13
CA ALA A 223 63.20 2.09 -0.51
C ALA A 223 62.15 2.47 0.54
N THR A 224 61.52 3.64 0.41
CA THR A 224 60.50 4.12 1.33
C THR A 224 59.22 4.52 0.61
N ILE A 225 58.09 4.36 1.31
CA ILE A 225 56.77 4.76 0.84
C ILE A 225 56.18 5.66 1.92
N ALA A 226 55.74 6.85 1.54
CA ALA A 226 55.15 7.81 2.46
C ALA A 226 53.92 8.50 1.83
N PRO A 227 52.92 8.90 2.61
CA PRO A 227 51.86 9.76 2.11
C PRO A 227 52.41 11.15 1.72
N SER A 228 51.80 11.78 0.73
CA SER A 228 52.08 13.18 0.39
C SER A 228 51.72 14.11 1.56
N PRO A 229 52.33 15.30 1.68
CA PRO A 229 52.04 16.24 2.77
C PRO A 229 50.58 16.69 2.87
N ASP A 230 49.82 16.61 1.78
CA ASP A 230 48.38 16.92 1.71
C ASP A 230 47.48 15.67 1.79
N GLY A 231 48.08 14.50 2.00
CA GLY A 231 47.41 13.22 2.07
C GLY A 231 47.17 12.59 0.70
N SER A 232 46.95 13.36 -0.37
CA SER A 232 46.33 12.97 -1.65
C SER A 232 47.02 11.91 -2.53
N ALA A 233 48.23 11.45 -2.17
CA ALA A 233 48.97 10.45 -2.95
C ALA A 233 49.99 9.69 -2.10
N LEU A 234 50.50 8.59 -2.64
CA LEU A 234 51.65 7.85 -2.13
C LEU A 234 52.92 8.26 -2.88
N LEU A 235 53.99 8.56 -2.14
CA LEU A 235 55.30 8.93 -2.64
C LEU A 235 56.26 7.75 -2.45
N PHE A 236 56.78 7.22 -3.55
CA PHE A 236 57.76 6.15 -3.59
C PHE A 236 59.15 6.73 -3.82
N ASP A 237 60.06 6.48 -2.89
CA ASP A 237 61.51 6.61 -3.03
C ASP A 237 62.05 5.19 -3.26
N LEU A 238 62.26 4.81 -4.53
CA LEU A 238 62.57 3.45 -4.96
C LEU A 238 64.06 3.15 -4.87
N ASP A 239 64.93 4.15 -5.02
CA ASP A 239 66.39 3.98 -4.94
C ASP A 239 66.99 4.32 -3.55
N GLY A 240 66.18 4.91 -2.67
CA GLY A 240 66.50 5.23 -1.28
C GLY A 240 67.35 6.48 -1.13
N ASP A 241 67.40 7.38 -2.12
CA ASP A 241 68.21 8.60 -2.09
C ASP A 241 67.56 9.77 -1.33
N GLY A 242 66.33 9.60 -0.86
CA GLY A 242 65.55 10.58 -0.12
C GLY A 242 64.75 11.54 -1.01
N THR A 243 64.71 11.31 -2.32
CA THR A 243 63.83 12.00 -3.26
C THR A 243 62.72 11.09 -3.77
N THR A 244 61.59 11.67 -4.19
CA THR A 244 60.46 10.88 -4.70
C THR A 244 60.69 10.53 -6.16
N ASP A 245 60.78 9.23 -6.45
CA ASP A 245 60.89 8.68 -7.79
C ASP A 245 59.53 8.57 -8.49
N LEU A 246 58.49 8.20 -7.72
CA LEU A 246 57.16 7.91 -8.25
C LEU A 246 56.07 8.36 -7.30
N THR A 247 55.10 9.12 -7.81
CA THR A 247 53.87 9.48 -7.09
C THR A 247 52.70 8.65 -7.61
N VAL A 248 51.94 8.02 -6.72
CA VAL A 248 50.81 7.13 -7.07
C VAL A 248 49.55 7.59 -6.37
N SER A 249 48.47 7.77 -7.11
CA SER A 249 47.14 8.04 -6.57
C SER A 249 46.07 7.23 -7.32
N ASN A 250 44.96 6.94 -6.64
CA ASN A 250 43.82 6.17 -7.16
C ASN A 250 44.20 4.82 -7.77
N VAL A 251 45.06 4.03 -7.09
CA VAL A 251 45.41 2.67 -7.52
C VAL A 251 45.17 1.71 -6.36
N GLU A 252 44.39 0.66 -6.59
CA GLU A 252 43.90 -0.25 -5.55
C GLU A 252 44.86 -1.41 -5.22
N ASP A 253 45.69 -1.87 -6.17
CA ASP A 253 46.64 -2.98 -5.96
C ASP A 253 48.04 -2.59 -6.44
N ILE A 254 49.04 -2.58 -5.56
CA ILE A 254 50.42 -2.22 -5.92
C ILE A 254 51.34 -3.41 -5.68
N VAL A 255 52.07 -3.82 -6.71
CA VAL A 255 53.00 -4.96 -6.70
C VAL A 255 54.42 -4.46 -6.97
N LEU A 256 55.30 -4.50 -5.98
CA LEU A 256 56.71 -4.10 -6.09
C LEU A 256 57.61 -5.33 -6.20
N ASN A 257 58.41 -5.43 -7.27
CA ASN A 257 59.33 -6.54 -7.54
C ASN A 257 58.68 -7.93 -7.42
N GLY A 258 57.41 -8.04 -7.82
CA GLY A 258 56.65 -9.29 -7.78
C GLY A 258 56.01 -9.63 -6.42
N GLN A 259 56.02 -8.71 -5.44
CA GLN A 259 55.33 -8.86 -4.15
C GLN A 259 54.33 -7.72 -3.95
N ARG A 260 53.13 -8.01 -3.44
CA ARG A 260 52.15 -6.97 -3.10
C ARG A 260 52.67 -6.10 -1.96
N VAL A 261 52.55 -4.79 -2.14
CA VAL A 261 53.03 -3.77 -1.21
C VAL A 261 52.03 -3.62 -0.07
N VAL A 262 52.51 -3.71 1.17
CA VAL A 262 51.74 -3.45 2.39
C VAL A 262 51.87 -1.96 2.74
N ILE A 263 50.75 -1.23 2.74
CA ILE A 263 50.72 0.15 3.23
C ILE A 263 50.28 0.12 4.69
N SER A 264 51.14 0.58 5.60
CA SER A 264 50.80 0.76 7.01
C SER A 264 50.75 2.25 7.33
N GLY A 265 49.56 2.76 7.68
CA GLY A 265 49.35 4.18 8.00
C GLY A 265 47.90 4.65 7.90
N ASP A 266 47.63 5.84 8.44
CA ASP A 266 46.35 6.56 8.29
C ASP A 266 46.23 7.12 6.87
N LEU A 267 45.21 6.66 6.14
CA LEU A 267 44.94 7.03 4.74
C LEU A 267 43.83 8.08 4.62
N SER A 268 43.36 8.66 5.73
CA SER A 268 42.29 9.67 5.75
C SER A 268 42.79 11.01 5.16
N GLY A 269 42.83 11.08 3.83
CA GLY A 269 43.35 12.22 3.07
C GLY A 269 43.88 11.88 1.68
N THR A 270 43.98 10.58 1.33
CA THR A 270 44.59 10.11 0.07
C THR A 270 43.74 10.20 -1.17
N GLY A 271 42.47 10.59 -1.07
CA GLY A 271 41.58 10.64 -2.24
C GLY A 271 41.32 9.28 -2.88
N LEU A 272 41.84 8.19 -2.31
CA LEU A 272 41.50 6.81 -2.66
C LEU A 272 40.03 6.58 -2.25
N ALA A 273 39.17 6.25 -3.21
CA ALA A 273 37.79 5.85 -2.93
C ALA A 273 37.79 4.44 -2.26
N PRO A 274 36.81 4.16 -1.37
CA PRO A 274 36.99 3.21 -0.28
C PRO A 274 36.50 1.80 -0.64
N HIS A 275 37.35 0.90 -1.14
CA HIS A 275 36.87 -0.40 -1.62
C HIS A 275 37.72 -1.57 -1.12
N THR A 276 37.33 -2.14 0.03
CA THR A 276 37.76 -3.45 0.59
C THR A 276 39.25 -3.70 0.89
N ILE A 277 39.57 -4.05 2.14
CA ILE A 277 40.88 -4.66 2.49
C ILE A 277 40.78 -6.18 2.36
N HIS A 278 41.67 -6.80 1.56
CA HIS A 278 41.84 -8.26 1.52
C HIS A 278 43.06 -8.68 2.34
N TYR A 279 42.83 -9.45 3.39
CA TYR A 279 43.87 -10.12 4.18
C TYR A 279 43.79 -11.63 3.93
N THR A 280 44.92 -12.25 3.57
CA THR A 280 45.06 -13.70 3.54
C THR A 280 46.20 -14.07 4.48
N GLY A 281 45.85 -14.79 5.54
CA GLY A 281 46.74 -15.27 6.58
C GLY A 281 47.68 -16.37 6.12
N THR A 282 48.44 -16.87 7.08
CA THR A 282 49.38 -17.97 6.94
C THR A 282 48.84 -19.21 7.67
N SER A 283 49.61 -20.31 7.66
CA SER A 283 49.29 -21.51 8.43
C SER A 283 49.74 -21.40 9.92
N ALA A 284 49.84 -20.21 10.46
CA ALA A 284 50.27 -19.92 11.82
C ALA A 284 49.28 -18.94 12.45
N GLY A 285 49.14 -18.97 13.79
CA GLY A 285 48.18 -18.10 14.49
C GLY A 285 48.44 -16.61 14.23
N ASP A 286 47.53 -16.01 13.48
CA ASP A 286 47.60 -14.67 12.94
C ASP A 286 46.67 -13.72 13.73
N VAL A 287 47.04 -12.44 13.77
CA VAL A 287 46.25 -11.41 14.48
C VAL A 287 46.01 -10.25 13.52
N LEU A 288 44.73 -10.00 13.22
CA LEU A 288 44.26 -8.87 12.43
C LEU A 288 43.34 -8.01 13.32
N ASP A 289 43.65 -6.73 13.44
CA ASP A 289 42.78 -5.76 14.13
C ASP A 289 42.49 -4.58 13.19
N ALA A 290 41.30 -4.59 12.59
CA ALA A 290 40.76 -3.55 11.73
C ALA A 290 39.77 -2.61 12.44
N SER A 291 39.59 -2.75 13.77
CA SER A 291 38.58 -2.00 14.55
C SER A 291 38.73 -0.48 14.51
N GLY A 292 39.91 0.02 14.17
CA GLY A 292 40.19 1.45 14.04
C GLY A 292 39.80 2.06 12.68
N LEU A 293 39.36 1.25 11.72
CA LEU A 293 39.08 1.69 10.35
C LEU A 293 37.60 2.08 10.21
N THR A 294 37.31 3.35 9.95
CA THR A 294 35.94 3.91 10.00
C THR A 294 35.41 4.39 8.64
N SER A 295 36.21 4.25 7.58
CA SER A 295 35.92 4.73 6.23
C SER A 295 36.01 3.63 5.17
N LEU A 296 35.95 2.35 5.57
CA LEU A 296 35.97 1.21 4.66
C LEU A 296 34.55 0.76 4.32
N GLU A 297 34.39 0.16 3.14
CA GLU A 297 33.15 -0.49 2.72
C GLU A 297 33.07 -1.95 3.22
N SER A 298 34.21 -2.65 3.36
CA SER A 298 34.28 -4.03 3.83
C SER A 298 35.72 -4.45 4.19
N VAL A 299 35.89 -5.41 5.10
CA VAL A 299 37.12 -6.16 5.37
C VAL A 299 36.87 -7.61 5.00
N ARG A 300 37.72 -8.17 4.12
CA ARG A 300 37.75 -9.60 3.84
C ARG A 300 39.00 -10.23 4.41
N ALA A 301 38.85 -10.93 5.52
CA ALA A 301 39.94 -11.63 6.20
C ALA A 301 39.78 -13.14 6.03
N GLN A 302 40.84 -13.83 5.60
CA GLN A 302 40.88 -15.28 5.49
C GLN A 302 42.09 -15.82 6.25
N GLY A 303 41.87 -16.51 7.36
CA GLY A 303 42.85 -17.41 7.97
C GLY A 303 43.07 -18.64 7.07
N LEU A 304 44.17 -19.35 7.31
CA LEU A 304 44.41 -20.64 6.63
C LEU A 304 44.46 -21.76 7.65
N GLY A 305 45.33 -21.63 8.66
CA GLY A 305 45.16 -22.43 9.86
C GLY A 305 46.07 -22.03 11.00
N GLY A 306 45.82 -22.59 12.19
CA GLY A 306 46.34 -22.05 13.45
C GLY A 306 45.18 -21.46 14.25
N ASN A 307 45.45 -20.81 15.38
CA ASN A 307 44.38 -20.15 16.15
C ASN A 307 44.49 -18.66 15.88
N ASP A 308 43.59 -18.14 15.07
CA ASP A 308 43.59 -16.79 14.56
C ASP A 308 42.71 -15.88 15.43
N THR A 309 43.04 -14.60 15.46
CA THR A 309 42.22 -13.57 16.10
C THR A 309 41.98 -12.45 15.11
N LEU A 310 40.76 -12.37 14.61
CA LEU A 310 40.37 -11.46 13.54
C LEU A 310 39.29 -10.51 14.09
N THR A 311 39.59 -9.22 14.08
CA THR A 311 38.62 -8.17 14.41
C THR A 311 38.41 -7.27 13.20
N SER A 312 37.17 -7.20 12.73
CA SER A 312 36.80 -6.43 11.54
C SER A 312 36.47 -4.97 11.87
N ALA A 313 36.12 -4.19 10.86
CA ALA A 313 35.73 -2.79 11.02
C ALA A 313 34.24 -2.68 11.40
N GLY A 314 33.71 -1.46 11.48
CA GLY A 314 32.27 -1.22 11.65
C GLY A 314 31.51 -1.13 10.31
N SER A 315 31.95 -1.89 9.30
CA SER A 315 31.40 -1.96 7.94
C SER A 315 30.93 -3.38 7.64
N ASP A 316 30.20 -3.60 6.54
CA ASP A 316 29.74 -4.91 6.09
C ASP A 316 30.92 -5.82 5.70
N ASP A 317 31.35 -6.70 6.59
CA ASP A 317 32.60 -7.44 6.50
C ASP A 317 32.41 -8.94 6.22
N THR A 318 33.46 -9.61 5.75
CA THR A 318 33.52 -11.08 5.70
C THR A 318 34.77 -11.55 6.41
N VAL A 319 34.59 -12.36 7.45
CA VAL A 319 35.67 -12.83 8.30
C VAL A 319 35.67 -14.36 8.30
N ASP A 320 36.73 -14.95 7.77
CA ASP A 320 36.92 -16.39 7.66
C ASP A 320 38.16 -16.81 8.48
N GLY A 321 37.97 -17.68 9.47
CA GLY A 321 39.01 -18.18 10.37
C GLY A 321 39.88 -19.29 9.78
N GLY A 322 39.32 -20.13 8.92
CA GLY A 322 40.02 -21.30 8.37
C GLY A 322 40.10 -22.48 9.36
N ASP A 323 41.21 -23.23 9.37
CA ASP A 323 41.37 -24.37 10.27
C ASP A 323 41.96 -23.94 11.64
N GLY A 324 41.23 -24.02 12.76
CA GLY A 324 41.69 -23.42 14.01
C GLY A 324 40.70 -23.50 15.17
N ASP A 325 41.12 -23.14 16.38
CA ASP A 325 40.14 -22.64 17.36
C ASP A 325 40.27 -21.11 17.34
N ASP A 326 39.41 -20.45 16.55
CA ASP A 326 39.53 -19.06 16.14
C ASP A 326 38.64 -18.12 16.95
N LEU A 327 39.04 -16.84 17.01
CA LEU A 327 38.27 -15.77 17.62
C LEU A 327 37.96 -14.69 16.57
N LEU A 328 36.70 -14.65 16.16
CA LEU A 328 36.18 -13.73 15.17
C LEU A 328 35.28 -12.70 15.86
N SER A 329 35.57 -11.42 15.67
CA SER A 329 34.74 -10.33 16.18
C SER A 329 34.50 -9.30 15.09
N SER A 330 33.26 -9.24 14.63
CA SER A 330 32.77 -8.17 13.79
C SER A 330 32.08 -7.12 14.66
N LEU A 331 32.12 -5.84 14.26
CA LEU A 331 31.68 -4.74 15.11
C LEU A 331 30.27 -4.28 14.78
N ALA A 332 30.09 -3.57 13.68
CA ALA A 332 28.81 -3.02 13.28
C ALA A 332 28.65 -3.19 11.78
N GLY A 333 27.41 -3.31 11.31
CA GLY A 333 27.13 -3.65 9.91
C GLY A 333 26.68 -5.11 9.79
N PRO A 334 26.02 -5.51 8.69
CA PRO A 334 25.73 -6.90 8.40
C PRO A 334 26.99 -7.64 7.98
N ASP A 335 27.42 -8.59 8.81
CA ASP A 335 28.68 -9.30 8.64
C ASP A 335 28.48 -10.78 8.29
N LEU A 336 29.41 -11.36 7.54
CA LEU A 336 29.51 -12.81 7.29
C LEU A 336 30.71 -13.39 8.05
N LEU A 337 30.45 -14.29 9.00
CA LEU A 337 31.49 -14.95 9.79
C LEU A 337 31.55 -16.44 9.44
N ILE A 338 32.74 -16.92 9.10
CA ILE A 338 33.04 -18.31 8.77
C ILE A 338 34.08 -18.78 9.77
N GLY A 339 33.68 -19.62 10.73
CA GLY A 339 34.62 -20.17 11.72
C GLY A 339 35.65 -21.09 11.06
N GLY A 340 35.14 -22.02 10.23
CA GLY A 340 35.95 -23.06 9.62
C GLY A 340 36.04 -24.27 10.54
N ALA A 341 37.16 -24.98 10.57
CA ALA A 341 37.27 -26.23 11.31
C ALA A 341 37.96 -26.06 12.67
N GLY A 342 37.21 -26.25 13.76
CA GLY A 342 37.66 -26.37 15.15
C GLY A 342 36.62 -25.83 16.12
N ASN A 343 37.02 -25.29 17.28
CA ASN A 343 36.05 -24.75 18.25
C ASN A 343 36.14 -23.23 18.29
N ASP A 344 35.30 -22.58 17.49
CA ASP A 344 35.42 -21.16 17.24
C ASP A 344 34.54 -20.33 18.17
N THR A 345 34.91 -19.06 18.31
CA THR A 345 34.10 -18.05 18.97
C THR A 345 33.82 -16.91 17.99
N LEU A 346 32.55 -16.75 17.62
CA LEU A 346 32.07 -15.81 16.62
C LEU A 346 31.19 -14.76 17.28
N SER A 347 31.51 -13.49 17.08
CA SER A 347 30.71 -12.36 17.55
C SER A 347 30.38 -11.45 16.38
N GLY A 348 29.11 -11.39 15.95
CA GLY A 348 28.67 -10.53 14.84
C GLY A 348 28.63 -9.04 15.21
N GLY A 349 28.27 -8.74 16.46
CA GLY A 349 28.26 -7.36 16.95
C GLY A 349 26.88 -6.73 16.79
N THR A 350 26.78 -5.56 16.16
CA THR A 350 25.50 -4.90 15.87
C THR A 350 25.22 -4.90 14.38
N GLY A 351 24.27 -5.72 13.94
CA GLY A 351 24.03 -5.92 12.52
C GLY A 351 22.91 -6.89 12.29
N ASN A 352 22.77 -7.35 11.05
CA ASN A 352 22.09 -8.60 10.76
C ASN A 352 23.16 -9.56 10.24
N ASP A 353 23.69 -10.35 11.15
CA ASP A 353 24.94 -11.08 10.96
C ASP A 353 24.64 -12.54 10.64
N VAL A 354 25.47 -13.10 9.76
CA VAL A 354 25.35 -14.48 9.26
C VAL A 354 26.59 -15.26 9.69
N ALA A 355 26.38 -16.40 10.35
CA ALA A 355 27.44 -17.40 10.52
C ALA A 355 27.24 -18.55 9.52
N GLU A 356 28.28 -18.87 8.76
CA GLU A 356 28.24 -19.94 7.75
C GLU A 356 28.93 -21.22 8.24
N PHE A 357 28.28 -22.36 8.01
CA PHE A 357 28.74 -23.69 8.39
C PHE A 357 28.75 -24.61 7.18
N SER A 358 29.75 -25.50 7.10
CA SER A 358 29.90 -26.37 5.94
C SER A 358 29.07 -27.65 6.08
N GLY A 359 28.13 -27.88 5.14
CA GLY A 359 27.25 -29.07 5.18
C GLY A 359 25.80 -28.76 5.54
N LEU A 360 24.99 -29.82 5.71
CA LEU A 360 23.55 -29.69 5.88
C LEU A 360 23.21 -29.34 7.35
N HIS A 361 22.17 -28.54 7.58
CA HIS A 361 21.69 -28.24 8.93
C HIS A 361 21.44 -29.50 9.77
N SER A 362 21.00 -30.61 9.15
CA SER A 362 20.77 -31.89 9.84
C SER A 362 22.03 -32.54 10.44
N ASP A 363 23.23 -32.12 10.02
CA ASP A 363 24.49 -32.61 10.53
C ASP A 363 24.94 -31.86 11.81
N TYR A 364 24.26 -30.76 12.15
CA TYR A 364 24.56 -29.90 13.28
C TYR A 364 23.51 -29.99 14.38
N THR A 365 23.93 -29.73 15.62
CA THR A 365 23.05 -29.53 16.77
C THR A 365 23.17 -28.09 17.25
N ILE A 366 22.06 -27.35 17.22
CA ILE A 366 21.98 -25.96 17.68
C ILE A 366 21.37 -25.92 19.08
N THR A 367 22.04 -25.27 20.01
CA THR A 367 21.59 -25.10 21.40
C THR A 367 21.53 -23.62 21.75
N ASP A 368 20.35 -23.14 22.14
CA ASP A 368 20.18 -21.80 22.73
C ASP A 368 20.76 -21.78 24.15
N LEU A 369 21.70 -20.88 24.40
CA LEU A 369 22.35 -20.69 25.70
C LEU A 369 21.68 -19.57 26.54
N GLY A 370 20.72 -18.85 25.95
CA GLY A 370 19.98 -17.73 26.53
C GLY A 370 20.66 -16.38 26.29
N GLY A 371 19.85 -15.33 26.13
CA GLY A 371 20.35 -13.97 25.91
C GLY A 371 20.77 -13.67 24.46
N GLY A 372 20.40 -14.52 23.51
CA GLY A 372 20.79 -14.41 22.09
C GLY A 372 22.03 -15.23 21.72
N ASP A 373 22.68 -15.86 22.69
CA ASP A 373 23.88 -16.68 22.46
C ASP A 373 23.52 -18.10 22.04
N LEU A 374 24.22 -18.63 21.04
CA LEU A 374 24.03 -19.96 20.50
C LEU A 374 25.30 -20.82 20.65
N GLN A 375 25.11 -22.12 20.79
CA GLN A 375 26.15 -23.12 20.54
C GLN A 375 25.75 -23.98 19.34
N VAL A 376 26.62 -24.03 18.34
CA VAL A 376 26.44 -24.88 17.15
C VAL A 376 27.49 -25.98 17.22
N SER A 377 27.09 -27.24 17.07
CA SER A 377 28.03 -28.38 17.18
C SER A 377 27.83 -29.38 16.06
N GLY A 378 28.89 -29.71 15.32
CA GLY A 378 28.80 -30.54 14.13
C GLY A 378 30.17 -31.01 13.59
N PRO A 379 30.26 -31.30 12.27
CA PRO A 379 31.50 -31.70 11.59
C PRO A 379 32.65 -30.72 11.73
N ASP A 380 32.35 -29.43 11.75
CA ASP A 380 33.32 -28.34 11.86
C ASP A 380 33.81 -28.13 13.29
N GLY A 381 33.06 -28.59 14.29
CA GLY A 381 33.48 -28.63 15.69
C GLY A 381 32.40 -28.14 16.64
N THR A 382 32.75 -27.32 17.63
CA THR A 382 31.80 -26.81 18.64
C THR A 382 31.99 -25.31 18.85
N ASP A 383 31.12 -24.56 18.21
CA ASP A 383 31.26 -23.13 18.02
C ASP A 383 30.31 -22.36 18.93
N LYS A 384 30.77 -21.21 19.40
CA LYS A 384 29.99 -20.29 20.23
C LYS A 384 29.73 -19.01 19.48
N LEU A 385 28.46 -18.65 19.39
CA LEU A 385 27.99 -17.51 18.60
C LEU A 385 27.27 -16.54 19.53
N SER A 386 27.55 -15.25 19.36
CA SER A 386 26.86 -14.16 20.05
C SER A 386 26.57 -13.03 19.08
N GLY A 387 25.35 -12.47 19.10
CA GLY A 387 24.93 -11.45 18.13
C GLY A 387 25.02 -11.96 16.69
N ILE A 388 24.45 -13.14 16.44
CA ILE A 388 24.30 -13.72 15.11
C ILE A 388 22.80 -13.99 14.91
N GLU A 389 22.22 -13.40 13.87
CA GLU A 389 20.79 -13.48 13.58
C GLU A 389 20.47 -14.66 12.67
N GLN A 390 21.42 -15.06 11.81
CA GLN A 390 21.22 -16.09 10.80
C GLN A 390 22.38 -17.09 10.74
N LEU A 391 22.05 -18.35 10.48
CA LEU A 391 22.98 -19.44 10.23
C LEU A 391 22.77 -19.94 8.80
N GLN A 392 23.84 -19.94 8.01
CA GLN A 392 23.85 -20.45 6.65
C GLN A 392 24.43 -21.87 6.62
N PHE A 393 23.66 -22.81 6.08
CA PHE A 393 24.06 -24.20 5.80
C PHE A 393 23.90 -24.50 4.30
N ASP A 394 24.41 -25.64 3.83
CA ASP A 394 24.30 -26.07 2.43
C ASP A 394 22.83 -26.27 1.98
N ASP A 395 21.92 -26.59 2.90
CA ASP A 395 20.49 -26.77 2.64
C ASP A 395 19.63 -25.53 2.84
N GLY A 396 20.22 -24.41 3.27
CA GLY A 396 19.54 -23.12 3.33
C GLY A 396 19.97 -22.24 4.50
N LEU A 397 19.28 -21.10 4.61
CA LEU A 397 19.45 -20.10 5.66
C LEU A 397 18.41 -20.33 6.76
N PHE A 398 18.84 -20.30 8.02
CA PHE A 398 18.02 -20.50 9.22
C PHE A 398 18.24 -19.32 10.18
N GLY A 399 17.21 -18.77 10.82
CA GLY A 399 17.36 -17.59 11.68
C GLY A 399 16.51 -17.62 12.95
N GLN A 400 16.60 -16.56 13.76
CA GLN A 400 15.66 -16.33 14.86
C GLN A 400 14.25 -16.04 14.34
N ASN A 401 13.23 -16.61 14.99
CA ASN A 401 11.81 -16.33 14.73
C ASN A 401 11.16 -15.78 16.01
N HIS A 402 10.74 -14.52 15.98
CA HIS A 402 9.95 -13.88 17.01
C HIS A 402 8.48 -14.30 16.89
N ALA A 403 7.74 -14.22 18.01
CA ALA A 403 6.31 -14.44 17.94
C ALA A 403 5.61 -13.24 17.29
N PRO A 404 4.58 -13.49 16.48
CA PRO A 404 3.72 -12.42 15.99
C PRO A 404 2.84 -11.89 17.13
N ASP A 405 2.42 -10.64 17.02
CA ASP A 405 1.42 -10.02 17.87
C ASP A 405 0.09 -9.92 17.12
N GLY A 406 -0.97 -10.48 17.71
CA GLY A 406 -2.35 -10.23 17.31
C GLY A 406 -2.94 -9.03 18.05
N THR A 407 -4.15 -8.60 17.66
CA THR A 407 -4.84 -7.51 18.37
C THR A 407 -6.32 -7.78 18.57
N ASP A 408 -6.85 -7.39 19.72
CA ASP A 408 -8.29 -7.37 19.97
C ASP A 408 -9.03 -6.55 18.90
N ARG A 409 -10.21 -7.00 18.50
CA ARG A 409 -11.03 -6.30 17.51
C ARG A 409 -12.51 -6.46 17.80
N THR A 410 -13.27 -5.42 17.47
CA THR A 410 -14.74 -5.44 17.52
C THR A 410 -15.30 -5.28 16.11
N LEU A 411 -16.28 -6.10 15.76
CA LEU A 411 -16.94 -6.12 14.47
C LEU A 411 -18.45 -6.01 14.67
N SER A 412 -19.10 -5.12 13.92
CA SER A 412 -20.56 -5.07 13.86
C SER A 412 -21.08 -6.02 12.79
N ILE A 413 -22.09 -6.83 13.11
CA ILE A 413 -22.71 -7.83 12.24
C ILE A 413 -24.22 -7.75 12.40
N TYR A 414 -24.96 -8.09 11.36
CA TYR A 414 -26.42 -8.22 11.46
C TYR A 414 -26.84 -9.67 11.74
N ILE A 415 -27.87 -9.86 12.56
CA ILE A 415 -28.39 -11.17 12.95
C ILE A 415 -28.77 -12.04 11.74
N SER A 416 -29.28 -11.41 10.68
CA SER A 416 -29.72 -12.06 9.45
C SER A 416 -28.58 -12.47 8.51
N SER A 417 -27.32 -12.11 8.83
CA SER A 417 -26.21 -12.25 7.89
C SER A 417 -25.00 -12.96 8.51
N ALA A 418 -24.65 -14.11 7.95
CA ALA A 418 -23.37 -14.75 8.24
C ALA A 418 -22.21 -13.86 7.74
N ARG A 419 -21.15 -13.76 8.53
CA ARG A 419 -19.95 -12.97 8.20
C ARG A 419 -18.77 -13.87 7.91
N THR A 420 -18.20 -13.72 6.72
CA THR A 420 -16.87 -14.26 6.40
C THR A 420 -15.81 -13.44 7.12
N LEU A 421 -14.98 -14.09 7.92
CA LEU A 421 -13.84 -13.48 8.59
C LEU A 421 -12.63 -13.46 7.65
N SER A 422 -11.89 -12.36 7.67
CA SER A 422 -10.70 -12.15 6.86
C SER A 422 -9.45 -11.97 7.72
N ALA A 423 -8.26 -12.02 7.12
CA ALA A 423 -7.00 -11.88 7.86
C ALA A 423 -6.91 -10.56 8.64
N SER A 424 -7.48 -9.47 8.11
CA SER A 424 -7.48 -8.16 8.76
C SER A 424 -8.36 -8.08 10.01
N ASP A 425 -9.25 -9.05 10.22
CA ASP A 425 -10.10 -9.11 11.42
C ASP A 425 -9.33 -9.57 12.66
N PHE A 426 -8.17 -10.20 12.49
CA PHE A 426 -7.38 -10.74 13.60
C PHE A 426 -6.28 -9.78 14.07
N GLY A 427 -5.87 -8.85 13.20
CA GLY A 427 -4.68 -8.02 13.43
C GLY A 427 -3.42 -8.87 13.46
N PHE A 428 -2.40 -8.44 12.73
CA PHE A 428 -1.17 -9.21 12.63
C PHE A 428 -0.01 -8.25 12.41
N THR A 429 0.91 -8.25 13.37
CA THR A 429 2.20 -7.57 13.26
C THR A 429 3.28 -8.53 13.71
N ASP A 430 4.34 -8.63 12.93
CA ASP A 430 5.43 -9.55 13.19
C ASP A 430 6.76 -8.77 13.21
N PRO A 431 7.59 -8.92 14.25
CA PRO A 431 8.88 -8.23 14.33
C PRO A 431 9.84 -8.56 13.18
N ASP A 432 9.76 -9.77 12.63
CA ASP A 432 10.61 -10.26 11.54
C ASP A 432 10.03 -9.93 10.16
N GLY A 433 8.80 -9.40 10.13
CA GLY A 433 8.10 -9.06 8.89
C GLY A 433 7.51 -10.28 8.18
N ASP A 434 7.41 -11.41 8.86
CA ASP A 434 6.76 -12.60 8.33
C ASP A 434 5.29 -12.34 8.02
N SER A 435 4.71 -13.14 7.12
CA SER A 435 3.28 -13.03 6.80
C SER A 435 2.43 -13.88 7.73
N LEU A 436 1.13 -13.61 7.85
CA LEU A 436 0.20 -14.47 8.60
C LEU A 436 0.18 -15.88 7.99
N GLY A 437 0.57 -16.89 8.76
CA GLY A 437 0.51 -18.30 8.37
C GLY A 437 -0.82 -18.96 8.75
N ALA A 438 -1.32 -18.70 9.96
CA ALA A 438 -2.57 -19.28 10.45
C ALA A 438 -3.17 -18.50 11.64
N VAL A 439 -4.41 -18.81 11.99
CA VAL A 439 -5.07 -18.34 13.21
C VAL A 439 -5.53 -19.55 14.02
N LYS A 440 -5.07 -19.64 15.27
CA LYS A 440 -5.52 -20.64 16.23
C LYS A 440 -6.71 -20.11 17.01
N ILE A 441 -7.85 -20.77 16.90
CA ILE A 441 -9.07 -20.42 17.62
C ILE A 441 -8.99 -21.02 19.02
N ALA A 442 -8.75 -20.20 20.04
CA ALA A 442 -8.53 -20.65 21.41
C ALA A 442 -9.84 -20.95 22.16
N THR A 443 -10.88 -20.13 21.95
CA THR A 443 -12.24 -20.38 22.47
C THR A 443 -13.26 -20.22 21.35
N LEU A 444 -14.48 -20.70 21.55
CA LEU A 444 -15.59 -20.57 20.60
C LEU A 444 -16.55 -19.46 21.06
N PRO A 445 -17.30 -18.83 20.14
CA PRO A 445 -18.25 -17.79 20.51
C PRO A 445 -19.37 -18.34 21.41
N GLY A 446 -19.78 -17.53 22.40
CA GLY A 446 -20.84 -17.90 23.36
C GLY A 446 -22.26 -17.94 22.77
N SER A 447 -22.47 -17.25 21.65
CA SER A 447 -23.68 -17.29 20.81
C SER A 447 -23.26 -17.37 19.34
N GLY A 448 -24.05 -18.01 18.50
CA GLY A 448 -23.70 -18.26 17.09
C GLY A 448 -22.81 -19.49 16.88
N SER A 449 -22.32 -19.65 15.65
CA SER A 449 -21.41 -20.74 15.27
C SER A 449 -20.28 -20.25 14.37
N LEU A 450 -19.11 -20.87 14.49
CA LEU A 450 -17.95 -20.62 13.63
C LEU A 450 -17.68 -21.87 12.80
N THR A 451 -17.56 -21.72 11.48
CA THR A 451 -17.28 -22.83 10.55
C THR A 451 -16.05 -22.52 9.71
N ASN A 452 -15.26 -23.54 9.37
CA ASN A 452 -14.21 -23.47 8.35
C ASN A 452 -14.58 -24.44 7.23
N SER A 453 -14.75 -23.92 6.01
CA SER A 453 -15.19 -24.71 4.84
C SER A 453 -16.54 -25.41 5.09
N GLY A 454 -17.42 -24.75 5.85
CA GLY A 454 -18.73 -25.29 6.25
C GLY A 454 -18.70 -26.33 7.37
N VAL A 455 -17.53 -26.68 7.92
CA VAL A 455 -17.39 -27.60 9.06
C VAL A 455 -17.22 -26.81 10.35
N ALA A 456 -17.93 -27.17 11.41
CA ALA A 456 -17.83 -26.50 12.71
C ALA A 456 -16.39 -26.49 13.24
N VAL A 457 -15.91 -25.31 13.63
CA VAL A 457 -14.60 -25.13 14.23
C VAL A 457 -14.62 -25.63 15.68
N THR A 458 -13.52 -26.23 16.12
CA THR A 458 -13.33 -26.69 17.50
C THR A 458 -12.33 -25.82 18.26
N ALA A 459 -12.48 -25.69 19.58
CA ALA A 459 -11.53 -24.96 20.40
C ALA A 459 -10.13 -25.60 20.33
N GLY A 460 -9.12 -24.77 20.10
CA GLY A 460 -7.73 -25.15 19.83
C GLY A 460 -7.40 -25.40 18.36
N GLN A 461 -8.39 -25.37 17.45
CA GLN A 461 -8.16 -25.61 16.02
C GLN A 461 -7.37 -24.47 15.37
N VAL A 462 -6.43 -24.85 14.51
CA VAL A 462 -5.66 -23.93 13.66
C VAL A 462 -6.34 -23.84 12.30
N VAL A 463 -6.69 -22.62 11.89
CA VAL A 463 -7.27 -22.30 10.59
C VAL A 463 -6.19 -21.61 9.75
N THR A 464 -5.88 -22.16 8.58
CA THR A 464 -4.77 -21.64 7.75
C THR A 464 -5.11 -20.27 7.17
N ALA A 465 -4.10 -19.44 6.93
CA ALA A 465 -4.30 -18.17 6.24
C ALA A 465 -4.89 -18.34 4.83
N ALA A 466 -4.61 -19.47 4.17
CA ALA A 466 -5.19 -19.82 2.87
C ALA A 466 -6.71 -20.04 2.96
N ASP A 467 -7.20 -20.75 3.99
CA ASP A 467 -8.64 -20.92 4.22
C ASP A 467 -9.34 -19.60 4.51
N ILE A 468 -8.70 -18.74 5.32
CA ILE A 468 -9.22 -17.40 5.64
C ILE A 468 -9.28 -16.55 4.36
N ALA A 469 -8.22 -16.56 3.54
CA ALA A 469 -8.18 -15.83 2.27
C ALA A 469 -9.21 -16.36 1.25
N ALA A 470 -9.52 -17.66 1.28
CA ALA A 470 -10.58 -18.28 0.48
C ALA A 470 -12.00 -17.99 1.01
N GLY A 471 -12.13 -17.29 2.13
CA GLY A 471 -13.41 -16.94 2.75
C GLY A 471 -14.10 -18.12 3.43
N HIS A 472 -13.35 -19.16 3.79
CA HIS A 472 -13.89 -20.38 4.36
C HIS A 472 -14.24 -20.26 5.84
N LEU A 473 -13.62 -19.32 6.57
CA LEU A 473 -13.90 -19.07 7.97
C LEU A 473 -15.12 -18.14 8.10
N VAL A 474 -16.27 -18.69 8.50
CA VAL A 474 -17.55 -17.98 8.54
C VAL A 474 -18.16 -18.07 9.92
N TYR A 475 -18.51 -16.91 10.48
CA TYR A 475 -19.35 -16.79 11.67
C TYR A 475 -20.81 -16.63 11.28
N THR A 476 -21.69 -17.43 11.88
CA THR A 476 -23.15 -17.33 11.73
C THR A 476 -23.76 -16.94 13.07
N PRO A 477 -24.39 -15.75 13.20
CA PRO A 477 -25.08 -15.34 14.42
C PRO A 477 -26.21 -16.31 14.82
N ALA A 478 -26.55 -16.36 16.11
CA ALA A 478 -27.73 -17.11 16.60
C ALA A 478 -28.60 -16.32 17.60
N ALA A 479 -28.15 -15.16 18.08
CA ALA A 479 -28.92 -14.24 18.91
C ALA A 479 -28.36 -12.83 18.78
N LEU A 480 -29.19 -11.82 19.06
CA LEU A 480 -28.78 -10.43 19.19
C LEU A 480 -27.82 -10.24 20.37
N GLY A 481 -27.05 -9.15 20.34
CA GLY A 481 -26.09 -8.81 21.38
C GLY A 481 -24.66 -9.22 21.05
N GLN A 482 -23.82 -9.39 22.08
CA GLN A 482 -22.39 -9.57 21.91
C GLN A 482 -22.00 -11.06 21.94
N ALA A 483 -21.31 -11.53 20.90
CA ALA A 483 -20.62 -12.81 20.89
C ALA A 483 -19.11 -12.59 20.86
N THR A 484 -18.37 -13.28 21.71
CA THR A 484 -16.91 -13.13 21.80
C THR A 484 -16.21 -14.47 21.71
N PHE A 485 -15.11 -14.53 20.99
CA PHE A 485 -14.18 -15.67 21.05
C PHE A 485 -12.74 -15.20 21.04
N THR A 486 -11.83 -16.05 21.49
CA THR A 486 -10.40 -15.73 21.58
C THR A 486 -9.58 -16.49 20.55
N PHE A 487 -8.52 -15.87 20.05
CA PHE A 487 -7.63 -16.42 19.03
C PHE A 487 -6.18 -16.02 19.28
N GLN A 488 -5.25 -16.75 18.64
CA GLN A 488 -3.83 -16.42 18.58
C GLN A 488 -3.42 -16.47 17.12
N VAL A 489 -2.66 -15.49 16.65
CA VAL A 489 -2.11 -15.50 15.30
C VAL A 489 -0.81 -16.29 15.26
N GLN A 490 -0.54 -16.90 14.11
CA GLN A 490 0.67 -17.65 13.83
C GLN A 490 1.28 -17.10 12.54
N ASP A 491 2.58 -16.81 12.57
CA ASP A 491 3.32 -16.37 11.39
C ASP A 491 3.58 -17.53 10.39
N ALA A 492 4.09 -17.18 9.23
CA ALA A 492 4.54 -18.09 8.18
C ALA A 492 6.07 -18.24 8.14
N GLY A 493 6.79 -17.72 9.14
CA GLY A 493 8.24 -17.74 9.25
C GLY A 493 8.80 -19.15 9.25
N LEU A 494 10.00 -19.31 8.68
CA LEU A 494 10.66 -20.61 8.53
C LEU A 494 11.05 -21.22 9.88
N VAL A 495 11.20 -22.55 9.90
CA VAL A 495 11.63 -23.37 11.05
C VAL A 495 13.05 -23.02 11.50
N GLY A 496 13.19 -21.99 12.32
CA GLY A 496 14.40 -21.64 13.07
C GLY A 496 14.29 -21.96 14.57
N TRP A 497 15.08 -21.29 15.40
CA TRP A 497 14.90 -21.30 16.86
C TRP A 497 14.09 -20.07 17.28
N GLY A 498 12.97 -20.29 17.98
CA GLY A 498 12.00 -19.24 18.26
C GLY A 498 10.57 -19.76 18.48
N THR A 499 9.59 -18.86 18.45
CA THR A 499 8.17 -19.19 18.64
C THR A 499 7.30 -18.52 17.58
N ASN A 500 6.54 -19.29 16.80
CA ASN A 500 5.70 -18.72 15.73
C ASN A 500 4.29 -18.32 16.15
N LEU A 501 3.92 -18.57 17.41
CA LEU A 501 2.56 -18.37 17.90
C LEU A 501 2.55 -17.22 18.88
N ASP A 502 1.62 -16.28 18.67
CA ASP A 502 1.31 -15.22 19.62
C ASP A 502 1.18 -15.78 21.04
N ALA A 503 1.91 -15.19 21.98
CA ALA A 503 1.96 -15.64 23.36
C ALA A 503 0.62 -15.51 24.09
N THR A 504 -0.20 -14.51 23.73
CA THR A 504 -1.43 -14.17 24.45
C THR A 504 -2.67 -14.27 23.55
N PRO A 505 -3.73 -14.99 23.96
CA PRO A 505 -4.97 -14.96 23.21
C PRO A 505 -5.59 -13.56 23.17
N ASN A 506 -5.87 -13.07 21.96
CA ASN A 506 -6.64 -11.87 21.67
C ASN A 506 -8.13 -12.20 21.56
N THR A 507 -8.98 -11.18 21.68
CA THR A 507 -10.44 -11.30 21.67
C THR A 507 -11.02 -10.69 20.40
N LEU A 508 -11.79 -11.48 19.65
CA LEU A 508 -12.68 -10.97 18.63
C LEU A 508 -14.08 -10.81 19.21
N THR A 509 -14.56 -9.57 19.27
CA THR A 509 -15.91 -9.21 19.68
C THR A 509 -16.79 -9.01 18.45
N LEU A 510 -17.94 -9.67 18.44
CA LEU A 510 -18.95 -9.59 17.39
C LEU A 510 -20.20 -8.96 18.00
N SER A 511 -20.47 -7.70 17.66
CA SER A 511 -21.67 -6.98 18.06
C SER A 511 -22.78 -7.25 17.05
N VAL A 512 -23.72 -8.11 17.41
CA VAL A 512 -24.83 -8.54 16.56
C VAL A 512 -26.04 -7.64 16.81
N SER A 513 -26.51 -6.94 15.79
CA SER A 513 -27.72 -6.13 15.81
C SER A 513 -28.69 -6.58 14.73
N ASN A 514 -29.90 -6.03 14.71
CA ASN A 514 -30.69 -6.03 13.48
C ASN A 514 -29.94 -5.23 12.39
N ALA A 515 -30.22 -5.51 11.12
CA ALA A 515 -29.80 -4.62 10.03
C ALA A 515 -30.31 -3.18 10.32
N PRO A 516 -29.87 -2.12 9.65
CA PRO A 516 -30.65 -0.89 9.53
C PRO A 516 -31.74 -1.10 8.47
N PRO A 517 -32.79 -0.26 8.43
CA PRO A 517 -33.77 -0.37 7.38
C PRO A 517 -33.06 -0.03 6.06
N PRO A 518 -33.42 -0.65 4.92
CA PRO A 518 -33.04 -0.10 3.64
C PRO A 518 -33.49 1.37 3.59
N SER A 519 -32.57 2.26 3.22
CA SER A 519 -32.88 3.67 3.01
C SER A 519 -33.91 3.82 1.90
N PRO A 520 -34.89 4.74 2.01
CA PRO A 520 -35.86 4.95 0.94
C PRO A 520 -35.15 5.23 -0.39
N PRO A 521 -35.69 4.75 -1.52
CA PRO A 521 -35.22 5.18 -2.82
C PRO A 521 -35.33 6.72 -2.92
N PRO A 522 -34.42 7.39 -3.63
CA PRO A 522 -34.48 8.84 -3.79
C PRO A 522 -35.81 9.24 -4.48
N PRO A 523 -36.44 10.36 -4.09
CA PRO A 523 -37.66 10.83 -4.74
C PRO A 523 -37.45 10.96 -6.25
N PRO A 524 -38.40 10.46 -7.07
CA PRO A 524 -38.30 10.56 -8.52
C PRO A 524 -38.30 12.02 -8.96
N THR A 525 -37.64 12.29 -10.09
CA THR A 525 -37.61 13.64 -10.66
C THR A 525 -39.00 14.01 -11.15
N VAL A 526 -39.59 15.07 -10.62
CA VAL A 526 -40.87 15.61 -11.12
C VAL A 526 -40.71 16.03 -12.57
N ILE A 527 -41.41 15.35 -13.47
CA ILE A 527 -41.46 15.70 -14.89
C ILE A 527 -42.71 16.59 -15.08
N THR A 528 -42.61 17.71 -15.80
CA THR A 528 -43.76 18.61 -16.06
C THR A 528 -44.15 18.70 -17.55
N SER A 529 -43.51 17.92 -18.43
CA SER A 529 -43.81 17.85 -19.86
C SER A 529 -44.53 16.55 -20.23
N GLY A 530 -45.86 16.59 -20.34
CA GLY A 530 -46.69 15.45 -20.68
C GLY A 530 -48.00 15.88 -21.36
N THR A 531 -48.83 14.92 -21.77
CA THR A 531 -50.20 15.20 -22.21
C THR A 531 -51.07 15.52 -20.99
N SER A 532 -51.96 16.50 -21.10
CA SER A 532 -52.84 16.89 -19.98
C SER A 532 -54.31 16.67 -20.31
N GLY A 533 -55.12 16.34 -19.30
CA GLY A 533 -56.57 16.43 -19.36
C GLY A 533 -57.06 17.87 -19.30
N THR A 534 -58.35 18.01 -18.98
CA THR A 534 -59.08 19.28 -18.90
C THR A 534 -59.24 19.72 -17.44
N GLY A 535 -60.19 20.61 -17.15
CA GLY A 535 -60.51 21.05 -15.78
C GLY A 535 -61.83 20.48 -15.29
N GLY A 536 -62.25 19.35 -15.82
CA GLY A 536 -63.38 18.58 -15.31
C GLY A 536 -63.16 17.12 -15.62
N ASN A 537 -64.02 16.26 -15.07
CA ASN A 537 -63.84 14.81 -15.05
C ASN A 537 -63.44 14.20 -16.40
N ASP A 538 -62.24 13.65 -16.43
CA ASP A 538 -61.62 13.02 -17.58
C ASP A 538 -61.49 11.50 -17.40
N THR A 539 -61.38 10.78 -18.52
CA THR A 539 -61.10 9.35 -18.52
C THR A 539 -60.03 9.05 -19.56
N ALA A 540 -58.90 8.53 -19.12
CA ALA A 540 -57.72 8.30 -19.94
C ALA A 540 -57.26 6.84 -19.85
N ASN A 541 -56.97 6.25 -21.02
CA ASN A 541 -56.25 4.98 -21.12
C ASN A 541 -55.04 5.24 -22.04
N LEU A 542 -53.84 5.15 -21.48
CA LEU A 542 -52.61 5.62 -22.12
C LEU A 542 -51.88 4.52 -22.90
N GLY A 543 -52.12 3.25 -22.54
CA GLY A 543 -51.58 2.07 -23.22
C GLY A 543 -50.09 1.83 -22.97
N ASP A 544 -49.57 0.72 -23.49
CA ASP A 544 -48.31 0.04 -23.11
C ASP A 544 -46.96 0.76 -23.42
N ALA A 545 -46.87 2.07 -23.25
CA ALA A 545 -45.63 2.85 -23.36
C ALA A 545 -45.34 3.59 -22.05
N GLY A 546 -44.08 4.00 -21.79
CA GLY A 546 -43.80 4.92 -20.68
C GLY A 546 -44.41 6.30 -20.96
N ASN A 547 -45.52 6.59 -20.30
CA ASN A 547 -46.35 7.77 -20.47
C ASN A 547 -46.00 8.84 -19.46
N HIS A 548 -46.38 10.07 -19.81
CA HIS A 548 -46.41 11.15 -18.83
C HIS A 548 -47.71 11.93 -18.99
N PHE A 549 -48.57 11.87 -17.97
CA PHE A 549 -49.92 12.39 -18.00
C PHE A 549 -50.27 13.18 -16.72
N ALA A 550 -50.93 14.32 -16.89
CA ALA A 550 -51.52 15.09 -15.81
C ALA A 550 -53.02 15.23 -16.04
N ALA A 551 -53.85 14.71 -15.14
CA ALA A 551 -55.29 14.61 -15.32
C ALA A 551 -55.98 15.98 -15.29
N GLY A 552 -55.68 16.80 -14.27
CA GLY A 552 -56.09 18.19 -14.19
C GLY A 552 -56.98 18.44 -12.98
N ASP A 553 -57.89 19.41 -13.08
CA ASP A 553 -58.93 19.53 -12.03
C ASP A 553 -60.10 18.61 -12.41
N GLY A 554 -60.75 17.95 -11.46
CA GLY A 554 -61.91 17.10 -11.74
C GLY A 554 -61.91 15.83 -10.89
N PHE A 555 -62.88 14.95 -11.16
CA PHE A 555 -62.78 13.57 -10.69
C PHE A 555 -62.37 12.72 -11.89
N ASP A 556 -61.09 12.39 -11.99
CA ASP A 556 -60.49 11.79 -13.16
C ASP A 556 -60.25 10.30 -12.99
N SER A 557 -60.22 9.57 -14.11
CA SER A 557 -59.95 8.13 -14.13
C SER A 557 -58.86 7.82 -15.16
N VAL A 558 -57.68 7.42 -14.68
CA VAL A 558 -56.48 7.20 -15.50
C VAL A 558 -56.01 5.74 -15.38
N THR A 559 -55.63 5.15 -16.51
CA THR A 559 -54.98 3.82 -16.56
C THR A 559 -53.85 3.87 -17.57
N SER A 560 -52.60 3.60 -17.18
CA SER A 560 -51.45 3.76 -18.07
C SER A 560 -50.92 2.47 -18.70
N GLY A 561 -51.06 1.31 -18.05
CA GLY A 561 -50.99 0.01 -18.73
C GLY A 561 -49.65 -0.69 -18.58
N SER A 562 -48.65 -0.43 -19.43
CA SER A 562 -47.30 -1.00 -19.24
C SER A 562 -46.22 0.01 -19.60
N GLY A 563 -45.03 -0.13 -19.01
CA GLY A 563 -43.92 0.81 -19.12
C GLY A 563 -43.83 1.70 -17.88
N ASP A 564 -42.68 2.34 -17.67
CA ASP A 564 -42.47 3.24 -16.53
C ASP A 564 -43.20 4.57 -16.79
N ASP A 565 -44.31 4.79 -16.09
CA ASP A 565 -45.25 5.90 -16.26
C ASP A 565 -45.05 7.02 -15.22
N TYR A 566 -45.41 8.25 -15.58
CA TYR A 566 -45.49 9.39 -14.68
C TYR A 566 -46.89 10.00 -14.72
N LEU A 567 -47.65 9.89 -13.62
CA LEU A 567 -49.06 10.23 -13.55
C LEU A 567 -49.32 11.24 -12.42
N GLN A 568 -50.11 12.28 -12.71
CA GLN A 568 -50.55 13.28 -11.74
C GLN A 568 -52.07 13.42 -11.79
N GLY A 569 -52.77 13.29 -10.66
CA GLY A 569 -54.19 13.60 -10.52
C GLY A 569 -54.42 15.11 -10.54
N ASN A 570 -53.82 15.81 -9.59
CA ASN A 570 -53.92 17.23 -9.25
C ASN A 570 -55.04 17.56 -8.27
N ALA A 571 -56.27 17.87 -8.71
CA ALA A 571 -57.30 18.32 -7.78
C ALA A 571 -58.63 17.66 -8.02
N GLY A 572 -59.18 17.06 -6.96
CA GLY A 572 -60.42 16.31 -6.92
C GLY A 572 -60.16 14.81 -6.81
N ASP A 573 -61.12 14.08 -6.23
CA ASP A 573 -61.03 12.64 -5.97
C ASP A 573 -60.76 11.80 -7.25
N ASP A 574 -59.50 11.54 -7.52
CA ASP A 574 -59.03 10.88 -8.73
C ASP A 574 -58.89 9.37 -8.53
N THR A 575 -58.93 8.61 -9.63
CA THR A 575 -58.63 7.18 -9.63
C THR A 575 -57.56 6.88 -10.67
N ILE A 576 -56.37 6.47 -10.22
CA ILE A 576 -55.19 6.27 -11.07
C ILE A 576 -54.62 4.86 -10.88
N PHE A 577 -54.40 4.17 -11.99
CA PHE A 577 -53.73 2.87 -12.06
C PHE A 577 -52.49 2.95 -12.97
N GLY A 578 -51.31 2.66 -12.44
CA GLY A 578 -50.04 2.61 -13.16
C GLY A 578 -49.97 1.43 -14.13
N GLY A 579 -50.18 0.22 -13.60
CA GLY A 579 -50.12 -1.00 -14.40
C GLY A 579 -48.76 -1.66 -14.25
N ALA A 580 -48.17 -2.12 -15.35
CA ALA A 580 -46.90 -2.87 -15.27
C ALA A 580 -45.69 -1.98 -15.60
N GLY A 581 -44.77 -1.77 -14.67
CA GLY A 581 -43.64 -0.86 -14.86
C GLY A 581 -43.23 -0.25 -13.53
N ASN A 582 -42.14 0.51 -13.48
CA ASN A 582 -41.81 1.28 -12.28
C ASN A 582 -42.41 2.68 -12.43
N ASP A 583 -43.59 2.88 -11.87
CA ASP A 583 -44.43 4.05 -12.09
C ASP A 583 -44.23 5.11 -11.00
N VAL A 584 -44.55 6.35 -11.35
CA VAL A 584 -44.61 7.49 -10.42
C VAL A 584 -46.01 8.07 -10.46
N ILE A 585 -46.73 7.98 -9.36
CA ILE A 585 -48.13 8.41 -9.23
C ILE A 585 -48.22 9.45 -8.12
N LEU A 586 -48.77 10.62 -8.45
CA LEU A 586 -49.07 11.70 -7.52
C LEU A 586 -50.57 11.99 -7.55
N GLY A 587 -51.27 11.83 -6.42
CA GLY A 587 -52.70 12.12 -6.25
C GLY A 587 -52.97 13.61 -6.32
N GLY A 588 -52.53 14.34 -5.31
CA GLY A 588 -52.50 15.79 -5.30
C GLY A 588 -53.35 16.41 -4.20
N ARG A 589 -54.62 16.71 -4.49
CA ARG A 589 -55.55 17.29 -3.53
C ARG A 589 -56.87 16.54 -3.59
N ASP A 590 -57.52 16.51 -2.44
CA ASP A 590 -58.79 15.80 -2.23
C ASP A 590 -58.54 14.29 -2.21
N ASN A 591 -59.58 13.45 -2.15
CA ASN A 591 -59.41 12.07 -1.68
C ASN A 591 -59.20 11.10 -2.85
N ASP A 592 -57.98 10.67 -3.06
CA ASP A 592 -57.56 9.93 -4.24
C ASP A 592 -57.53 8.41 -4.03
N ARG A 593 -57.67 7.66 -5.13
CA ARG A 593 -57.49 6.21 -5.18
C ARG A 593 -56.39 5.86 -6.18
N LEU A 594 -55.24 5.43 -5.66
CA LEU A 594 -54.01 5.24 -6.42
C LEU A 594 -53.52 3.79 -6.32
N SER A 595 -53.04 3.22 -7.43
CA SER A 595 -52.49 1.87 -7.49
C SER A 595 -51.26 1.84 -8.40
N GLY A 596 -50.12 1.37 -7.90
CA GLY A 596 -48.92 1.09 -8.69
C GLY A 596 -49.14 -0.10 -9.64
N ASP A 597 -49.73 -1.17 -9.11
CA ASP A 597 -49.93 -2.47 -9.74
C ASP A 597 -48.64 -3.33 -9.81
N ASP A 598 -48.08 -3.65 -10.98
CA ASP A 598 -46.92 -4.56 -11.10
C ASP A 598 -45.62 -3.75 -11.32
N GLY A 599 -44.71 -3.72 -10.35
CA GLY A 599 -43.40 -3.06 -10.48
C GLY A 599 -42.89 -2.50 -9.18
N ASN A 600 -41.82 -1.71 -9.23
CA ASN A 600 -41.33 -0.99 -8.05
C ASN A 600 -41.77 0.47 -8.17
N ASP A 601 -42.91 0.78 -7.58
CA ASP A 601 -43.63 2.02 -7.82
C ASP A 601 -43.36 3.09 -6.76
N TRP A 602 -43.56 4.35 -7.14
CA TRP A 602 -43.62 5.48 -6.23
C TRP A 602 -45.03 6.07 -6.26
N VAL A 603 -45.75 5.97 -5.15
CA VAL A 603 -47.13 6.45 -5.04
C VAL A 603 -47.26 7.46 -3.89
N SER A 604 -47.77 8.66 -4.17
CA SER A 604 -47.99 9.74 -3.19
C SER A 604 -49.44 10.21 -3.24
N GLY A 605 -50.14 10.21 -2.10
CA GLY A 605 -51.50 10.78 -1.98
C GLY A 605 -51.50 12.31 -1.94
N ASP A 606 -50.52 12.88 -1.24
CA ASP A 606 -50.31 14.31 -1.00
C ASP A 606 -51.30 14.92 0.01
N LEU A 607 -52.44 15.49 -0.40
CA LEU A 607 -53.39 16.14 0.51
C LEU A 607 -54.78 15.53 0.35
N GLY A 608 -55.31 14.90 1.37
CA GLY A 608 -56.61 14.25 1.30
C GLY A 608 -56.65 13.02 2.19
N ASP A 609 -57.82 12.41 2.33
CA ASP A 609 -57.91 11.06 2.90
C ASP A 609 -57.77 10.07 1.73
N ASP A 610 -56.55 9.60 1.45
CA ASP A 610 -56.20 8.87 0.25
C ASP A 610 -56.22 7.35 0.44
N THR A 611 -56.37 6.60 -0.66
CA THR A 611 -56.21 5.15 -0.68
C THR A 611 -55.13 4.74 -1.67
N LEU A 612 -54.02 4.24 -1.17
CA LEU A 612 -52.84 3.87 -1.93
C LEU A 612 -52.61 2.35 -1.89
N ALA A 613 -52.32 1.76 -3.03
CA ALA A 613 -51.85 0.38 -3.15
C ALA A 613 -50.53 0.35 -3.96
N GLY A 614 -49.52 -0.35 -3.43
CA GLY A 614 -48.27 -0.64 -4.16
C GLY A 614 -48.53 -1.71 -5.21
N GLY A 615 -48.72 -2.95 -4.76
CA GLY A 615 -49.10 -4.06 -5.61
C GLY A 615 -48.04 -5.15 -5.58
N ILE A 616 -47.49 -5.53 -6.73
CA ILE A 616 -46.41 -6.50 -6.83
C ILE A 616 -45.08 -5.79 -7.07
N GLY A 617 -44.20 -5.80 -6.08
CA GLY A 617 -42.81 -5.35 -6.19
C GLY A 617 -42.41 -4.56 -4.96
N ASN A 618 -41.27 -3.89 -5.04
CA ASN A 618 -40.72 -3.15 -3.90
C ASN A 618 -41.14 -1.68 -4.03
N ASP A 619 -42.23 -1.32 -3.37
CA ASP A 619 -42.92 -0.05 -3.59
C ASP A 619 -42.54 1.02 -2.56
N THR A 620 -42.80 2.27 -2.90
CA THR A 620 -42.71 3.42 -1.99
C THR A 620 -44.04 4.15 -1.95
N LEU A 621 -44.73 4.07 -0.81
CA LEU A 621 -46.03 4.70 -0.57
C LEU A 621 -45.89 5.84 0.44
N MET A 622 -46.42 7.00 0.09
CA MET A 622 -46.51 8.19 0.94
C MET A 622 -47.97 8.65 1.00
N GLY A 623 -48.63 8.54 2.16
CA GLY A 623 -50.00 9.02 2.32
C GLY A 623 -50.06 10.54 2.14
N GLY A 624 -49.41 11.26 3.06
CA GLY A 624 -49.29 12.71 2.97
C GLY A 624 -50.00 13.37 4.15
N ALA A 625 -51.00 14.19 3.91
CA ALA A 625 -51.80 14.79 4.99
C ALA A 625 -53.28 14.46 4.81
N GLY A 626 -53.89 13.95 5.87
CA GLY A 626 -55.23 13.39 5.92
C GLY A 626 -55.16 11.96 6.46
N ASN A 627 -56.31 11.31 6.62
CA ASN A 627 -56.37 9.97 7.18
C ASN A 627 -56.29 8.95 6.04
N ASP A 628 -55.09 8.42 5.79
CA ASP A 628 -54.77 7.65 4.61
C ASP A 628 -54.90 6.14 4.84
N SER A 629 -55.14 5.40 3.76
CA SER A 629 -55.14 3.93 3.74
C SER A 629 -54.06 3.45 2.78
N LEU A 630 -53.02 2.81 3.31
CA LEU A 630 -51.88 2.29 2.54
C LEU A 630 -51.85 0.76 2.58
N ASP A 631 -51.64 0.15 1.42
CA ASP A 631 -51.41 -1.30 1.26
C ASP A 631 -50.16 -1.52 0.41
N GLY A 632 -49.08 -2.02 1.03
CA GLY A 632 -47.80 -2.28 0.35
C GLY A 632 -47.85 -3.48 -0.60
N GLY A 633 -48.81 -4.39 -0.42
CA GLY A 633 -48.97 -5.56 -1.28
C GLY A 633 -47.89 -6.64 -1.06
N THR A 634 -47.15 -7.00 -2.10
CA THR A 634 -46.10 -8.03 -2.03
C THR A 634 -44.77 -7.45 -2.46
N GLY A 635 -43.68 -7.81 -1.78
CA GLY A 635 -42.35 -7.28 -2.05
C GLY A 635 -41.94 -6.30 -0.95
N ASP A 636 -40.65 -5.97 -0.90
CA ASP A 636 -40.10 -5.24 0.24
C ASP A 636 -40.39 -3.75 0.11
N SER A 637 -41.37 -3.23 0.86
CA SER A 637 -41.93 -1.89 0.63
C SER A 637 -41.52 -0.86 1.67
N TYR A 638 -41.63 0.42 1.29
CA TYR A 638 -41.41 1.58 2.15
C TYR A 638 -42.71 2.38 2.28
N LEU A 639 -43.31 2.38 3.47
CA LEU A 639 -44.64 2.96 3.70
C LEU A 639 -44.56 4.10 4.72
N ARG A 640 -45.13 5.26 4.39
CA ARG A 640 -45.24 6.42 5.28
C ARG A 640 -46.68 6.92 5.29
N GLY A 641 -47.33 6.89 6.46
CA GLY A 641 -48.66 7.46 6.65
C GLY A 641 -48.65 8.97 6.44
N GLY A 642 -48.13 9.72 7.41
CA GLY A 642 -47.88 11.15 7.27
C GLY A 642 -48.51 11.95 8.40
N GLU A 643 -49.32 12.95 8.07
CA GLU A 643 -50.14 13.66 9.06
C GLU A 643 -51.57 13.14 9.01
N GLY A 644 -52.08 12.56 10.09
CA GLY A 644 -53.46 12.05 10.15
C GLY A 644 -53.50 10.70 10.85
N ASP A 645 -54.71 10.20 11.10
CA ASP A 645 -54.90 8.87 11.70
C ASP A 645 -54.93 7.83 10.57
N ASP A 646 -53.79 7.20 10.29
CA ASP A 646 -53.58 6.36 9.11
C ASP A 646 -53.86 4.88 9.33
N GLN A 647 -54.19 4.16 8.26
CA GLN A 647 -54.28 2.70 8.22
C GLN A 647 -53.23 2.13 7.28
N ILE A 648 -52.28 1.38 7.81
CA ILE A 648 -51.15 0.86 7.02
C ILE A 648 -51.11 -0.67 7.09
N LEU A 649 -51.08 -1.30 5.92
CA LEU A 649 -50.84 -2.72 5.73
C LEU A 649 -49.51 -2.88 4.99
N GLY A 650 -48.52 -3.54 5.61
CA GLY A 650 -47.20 -3.76 4.99
C GLY A 650 -47.30 -4.75 3.84
N GLY A 651 -47.64 -6.00 4.14
CA GLY A 651 -47.75 -7.02 3.09
C GLY A 651 -47.30 -8.40 3.54
N SER A 652 -46.61 -9.11 2.67
CA SER A 652 -46.12 -10.48 2.93
C SER A 652 -44.59 -10.63 2.86
N ALA A 653 -43.87 -9.53 2.73
CA ALA A 653 -42.41 -9.49 2.63
C ALA A 653 -41.84 -8.47 3.63
N PHE A 654 -40.54 -8.18 3.57
CA PHE A 654 -39.94 -7.26 4.53
C PHE A 654 -40.39 -5.82 4.28
N ASP A 655 -41.06 -5.19 5.25
CA ASP A 655 -41.57 -3.83 5.09
C ASP A 655 -40.97 -2.82 6.06
N ASN A 656 -40.77 -1.59 5.59
CA ASN A 656 -40.34 -0.44 6.39
C ASN A 656 -41.48 0.56 6.53
N ILE A 657 -42.17 0.51 7.66
CA ILE A 657 -43.40 1.23 7.94
C ILE A 657 -43.16 2.33 8.99
N ASN A 658 -43.68 3.52 8.74
CA ASN A 658 -43.74 4.57 9.74
C ASN A 658 -45.07 5.33 9.64
N GLY A 659 -45.86 5.35 10.72
CA GLY A 659 -47.13 6.08 10.81
C GLY A 659 -46.94 7.59 10.73
N ASN A 660 -45.95 8.11 11.48
CA ASN A 660 -45.56 9.51 11.60
C ASN A 660 -46.39 10.30 12.62
N GLN A 661 -47.33 11.16 12.22
CA GLN A 661 -48.08 12.02 13.13
C GLN A 661 -49.57 11.64 13.08
N GLY A 662 -50.11 11.13 14.19
CA GLY A 662 -51.53 10.84 14.32
C GLY A 662 -51.74 9.50 15.02
N ALA A 663 -52.98 9.12 15.30
CA ALA A 663 -53.26 7.85 15.97
C ALA A 663 -53.36 6.73 14.92
N ASP A 664 -52.22 6.14 14.59
CA ASP A 664 -52.09 5.25 13.45
C ASP A 664 -52.45 3.80 13.79
N THR A 665 -52.97 3.06 12.81
CA THR A 665 -53.19 1.62 12.89
C THR A 665 -52.33 0.91 11.86
N VAL A 666 -51.34 0.16 12.34
CA VAL A 666 -50.38 -0.56 11.50
C VAL A 666 -50.52 -2.06 11.68
N ALA A 667 -50.58 -2.78 10.56
CA ALA A 667 -50.48 -4.23 10.49
C ALA A 667 -49.32 -4.55 9.52
N ALA A 668 -48.18 -5.00 10.03
CA ALA A 668 -46.98 -5.16 9.21
C ALA A 668 -47.12 -6.33 8.23
N GLY A 669 -47.59 -7.48 8.71
CA GLY A 669 -48.08 -8.56 7.87
C GLY A 669 -47.19 -9.78 7.98
N GLY A 670 -46.68 -10.31 6.88
CA GLY A 670 -45.66 -11.36 6.95
C GLY A 670 -44.32 -10.77 6.55
N GLY A 671 -43.23 -11.13 7.21
CA GLY A 671 -41.95 -10.48 6.94
C GLY A 671 -41.12 -10.40 8.20
N ASN A 672 -39.98 -9.73 8.15
CA ASN A 672 -39.25 -9.41 9.38
C ASN A 672 -39.23 -7.89 9.47
N ASP A 673 -40.36 -7.31 9.82
CA ASP A 673 -40.74 -5.96 9.48
C ASP A 673 -40.20 -4.92 10.44
N TRP A 674 -40.21 -3.68 9.94
CA TRP A 674 -39.63 -2.52 10.60
C TRP A 674 -40.71 -1.50 10.78
N VAL A 675 -41.21 -1.38 12.01
CA VAL A 675 -42.41 -0.59 12.27
C VAL A 675 -42.15 0.50 13.29
N SER A 676 -42.56 1.71 12.94
CA SER A 676 -42.57 2.87 13.81
C SER A 676 -43.98 3.46 13.84
N GLY A 677 -44.58 3.59 15.03
CA GLY A 677 -45.85 4.32 15.21
C GLY A 677 -45.64 5.80 14.89
N GLY A 678 -44.91 6.48 15.78
CA GLY A 678 -44.48 7.86 15.55
C GLY A 678 -44.87 8.75 16.72
N GLN A 679 -45.82 9.66 16.49
CA GLN A 679 -46.39 10.52 17.51
C GLN A 679 -47.87 10.19 17.66
N ASN A 680 -48.38 10.31 18.89
CA ASN A 680 -49.76 10.03 19.30
C ASN A 680 -50.01 8.54 19.57
N GLU A 681 -51.24 8.19 19.95
CA GLU A 681 -51.57 6.84 20.46
C GLU A 681 -51.71 5.86 19.29
N ASP A 682 -50.68 5.08 19.06
CA ASP A 682 -50.60 4.17 17.92
C ASP A 682 -51.03 2.74 18.27
N LYS A 683 -51.58 2.03 17.29
CA LYS A 683 -51.88 0.60 17.36
C LYS A 683 -51.06 -0.15 16.32
N ILE A 684 -50.11 -0.95 16.77
CA ILE A 684 -49.16 -1.66 15.92
C ILE A 684 -49.26 -3.17 16.16
N ASP A 685 -49.32 -3.94 15.09
CA ASP A 685 -49.34 -5.40 15.07
C ASP A 685 -48.32 -5.90 14.02
N GLY A 686 -47.20 -6.47 14.46
CA GLY A 686 -46.15 -7.02 13.58
C GLY A 686 -46.63 -8.21 12.76
N GLN A 687 -47.48 -9.06 13.36
CA GLN A 687 -48.02 -10.29 12.76
C GLN A 687 -46.95 -11.40 12.57
N ASP A 688 -46.70 -11.91 11.36
CA ASP A 688 -45.86 -13.10 11.15
C ASP A 688 -44.40 -12.69 10.84
N GLY A 689 -43.45 -13.21 11.62
CA GLY A 689 -42.01 -13.17 11.42
C GLY A 689 -41.27 -12.38 12.50
N ASP A 690 -39.95 -12.21 12.36
CA ASP A 690 -39.14 -11.62 13.44
C ASP A 690 -39.07 -10.09 13.30
N ASP A 691 -39.97 -9.38 13.97
CA ASP A 691 -40.25 -7.97 13.76
C ASP A 691 -39.48 -7.03 14.69
N LEU A 692 -39.29 -5.80 14.23
CA LEU A 692 -38.76 -4.69 15.00
C LEU A 692 -39.81 -3.58 15.10
N VAL A 693 -40.45 -3.48 16.26
CA VAL A 693 -41.59 -2.59 16.50
C VAL A 693 -41.23 -1.50 17.51
N PHE A 694 -41.50 -0.25 17.15
CA PHE A 694 -41.36 0.92 18.03
C PHE A 694 -42.66 1.74 18.05
N GLY A 695 -43.27 1.96 19.22
CA GLY A 695 -44.38 2.91 19.38
C GLY A 695 -43.91 4.36 19.23
N ASN A 696 -42.85 4.71 19.97
CA ASN A 696 -42.19 6.02 20.06
C ASN A 696 -42.81 7.03 21.03
N MET A 697 -43.73 7.90 20.62
CA MET A 697 -44.32 8.93 21.48
C MET A 697 -45.82 8.78 21.53
N GLY A 698 -46.39 8.48 22.69
CA GLY A 698 -47.83 8.31 22.82
C GLY A 698 -48.13 7.12 23.72
N ALA A 699 -49.39 6.95 24.12
CA ALA A 699 -49.77 5.75 24.87
C ALA A 699 -50.11 4.64 23.87
N ASP A 700 -49.09 3.87 23.49
CA ASP A 700 -49.13 2.99 22.34
C ASP A 700 -49.59 1.58 22.71
N THR A 701 -50.18 0.88 21.74
CA THR A 701 -50.41 -0.58 21.82
C THR A 701 -49.57 -1.25 20.75
N CYS A 702 -48.51 -1.94 21.16
CA CYS A 702 -47.60 -2.66 20.28
C CYS A 702 -47.71 -4.16 20.52
N ASP A 703 -47.88 -4.93 19.45
CA ASP A 703 -47.88 -6.40 19.43
C ASP A 703 -46.79 -6.85 18.43
N GLY A 704 -45.84 -7.67 18.87
CA GLY A 704 -44.82 -8.28 17.99
C GLY A 704 -45.47 -9.27 17.04
N GLY A 705 -46.24 -10.21 17.59
CA GLY A 705 -47.00 -11.18 16.80
C GLY A 705 -46.43 -12.58 16.94
N ALA A 706 -45.94 -13.17 15.86
CA ALA A 706 -45.45 -14.54 15.81
C ALA A 706 -44.04 -14.55 15.20
N GLY A 707 -43.01 -14.80 16.00
CA GLY A 707 -41.61 -14.70 15.61
C GLY A 707 -40.79 -14.33 16.84
N ASP A 708 -39.46 -14.29 16.70
CA ASP A 708 -38.60 -13.82 17.79
C ASP A 708 -38.48 -12.27 17.67
N ASP A 709 -39.37 -11.51 18.33
CA ASP A 709 -39.57 -10.07 18.08
C ASP A 709 -38.75 -9.14 18.98
N VAL A 710 -38.60 -7.88 18.54
CA VAL A 710 -38.10 -6.77 19.37
C VAL A 710 -39.17 -5.68 19.42
N VAL A 711 -39.81 -5.50 20.57
CA VAL A 711 -40.92 -4.54 20.73
C VAL A 711 -40.58 -3.51 21.80
N ARG A 712 -40.68 -2.22 21.42
CA ARG A 712 -40.43 -1.08 22.31
C ARG A 712 -41.61 -0.12 22.32
N GLY A 713 -42.17 0.14 23.49
CA GLY A 713 -43.27 1.09 23.70
C GLY A 713 -42.82 2.51 23.33
N GLY A 714 -41.94 3.09 24.13
CA GLY A 714 -41.29 4.37 23.82
C GLY A 714 -41.41 5.38 24.95
N GLN A 715 -42.24 6.39 24.78
CA GLN A 715 -42.53 7.40 25.79
C GLN A 715 -44.02 7.38 26.09
N ASP A 716 -44.35 7.64 27.36
CA ASP A 716 -45.71 7.56 27.91
C ASP A 716 -46.08 6.11 28.26
N ASN A 717 -47.35 5.83 28.57
CA ASN A 717 -47.72 4.57 29.21
C ASN A 717 -48.25 3.58 28.18
N ASP A 718 -47.43 2.59 27.86
CA ASP A 718 -47.64 1.70 26.74
C ASP A 718 -48.18 0.33 27.14
N LEU A 719 -48.78 -0.34 26.15
CA LEU A 719 -49.15 -1.75 26.20
C LEU A 719 -48.33 -2.51 25.16
N VAL A 720 -47.31 -3.22 25.62
CA VAL A 720 -46.36 -3.94 24.79
C VAL A 720 -46.58 -5.45 24.94
N ARG A 721 -46.74 -6.14 23.81
CA ARG A 721 -46.84 -7.61 23.75
C ARG A 721 -45.78 -8.18 22.81
N GLY A 722 -45.12 -9.25 23.23
CA GLY A 722 -44.23 -10.04 22.38
C GLY A 722 -45.03 -10.91 21.44
N GLY A 723 -45.68 -11.94 21.97
CA GLY A 723 -46.55 -12.82 21.19
C GLY A 723 -46.06 -14.26 21.23
N ASP A 724 -46.06 -14.96 20.09
CA ASP A 724 -45.48 -16.31 20.00
C ASP A 724 -44.01 -16.19 19.59
N GLY A 725 -43.06 -16.74 20.36
CA GLY A 725 -41.64 -16.72 20.01
C GLY A 725 -40.75 -16.32 21.18
N LYS A 726 -39.50 -15.93 20.92
CA LYS A 726 -38.60 -15.42 21.96
C LYS A 726 -38.42 -13.92 21.81
N ASP A 727 -39.15 -13.18 22.62
CA ASP A 727 -39.27 -11.76 22.39
C ASP A 727 -38.34 -10.95 23.30
N TRP A 728 -37.93 -9.78 22.81
CA TRP A 728 -37.27 -8.77 23.59
C TRP A 728 -38.19 -7.56 23.74
N LEU A 729 -38.58 -7.25 24.98
CA LEU A 729 -39.62 -6.27 25.27
C LEU A 729 -39.09 -5.17 26.18
N SER A 730 -39.38 -3.91 25.83
CA SER A 730 -39.12 -2.75 26.68
C SER A 730 -40.30 -1.79 26.62
N GLY A 731 -40.83 -1.37 27.76
CA GLY A 731 -41.76 -0.23 27.81
C GLY A 731 -41.06 1.10 27.50
N ASP A 732 -39.74 1.14 27.70
CA ASP A 732 -38.92 2.34 27.67
C ASP A 732 -39.29 3.34 28.79
N ARG A 733 -39.76 4.55 28.46
CA ARG A 733 -40.07 5.57 29.45
C ARG A 733 -41.57 5.66 29.67
N GLY A 734 -42.04 5.27 30.83
CA GLY A 734 -43.47 5.16 31.06
C GLY A 734 -43.79 4.35 32.30
N ASP A 735 -45.07 4.33 32.66
CA ASP A 735 -45.60 3.28 33.52
C ASP A 735 -46.28 2.23 32.63
N ASP A 736 -45.51 1.25 32.17
CA ASP A 736 -45.90 0.38 31.05
C ASP A 736 -46.51 -0.96 31.49
N THR A 737 -47.27 -1.58 30.60
CA THR A 737 -47.75 -2.95 30.75
C THR A 737 -47.13 -3.84 29.69
N LEU A 738 -46.38 -4.85 30.14
CA LEU A 738 -45.66 -5.80 29.28
C LEU A 738 -46.30 -7.20 29.37
N VAL A 739 -46.42 -7.86 28.22
CA VAL A 739 -46.93 -9.23 28.07
C VAL A 739 -45.93 -9.99 27.21
N GLY A 740 -45.30 -11.04 27.74
CA GLY A 740 -44.34 -11.87 26.98
C GLY A 740 -45.05 -12.66 25.89
N GLY A 741 -46.07 -13.40 26.27
CA GLY A 741 -46.72 -14.37 25.41
C GLY A 741 -46.11 -15.77 25.57
N ALA A 742 -45.91 -16.48 24.47
CA ALA A 742 -45.46 -17.86 24.45
C ALA A 742 -44.00 -17.96 23.98
N GLY A 743 -43.09 -18.24 24.90
CA GLY A 743 -41.73 -18.64 24.59
C GLY A 743 -40.78 -18.14 25.65
N ALA A 744 -39.53 -17.87 25.29
CA ALA A 744 -38.51 -17.54 26.29
C ALA A 744 -38.13 -16.07 26.19
N ASP A 745 -38.89 -15.24 26.89
CA ASP A 745 -38.91 -13.79 26.65
C ASP A 745 -37.93 -13.03 27.53
N THR A 746 -37.51 -11.87 27.07
CA THR A 746 -36.61 -10.97 27.78
C THR A 746 -37.27 -9.62 27.99
N PHE A 747 -37.58 -9.30 29.24
CA PHE A 747 -38.12 -7.99 29.64
C PHE A 747 -36.98 -7.08 30.07
N PHE A 748 -36.74 -6.00 29.33
CA PHE A 748 -35.68 -5.06 29.60
C PHE A 748 -36.15 -3.86 30.42
N THR A 749 -35.31 -3.40 31.35
CA THR A 749 -35.53 -2.16 32.11
C THR A 749 -34.21 -1.48 32.44
N PHE A 750 -34.23 -0.15 32.57
CA PHE A 750 -33.05 0.70 32.79
C PHE A 750 -33.38 1.87 33.73
N ASP A 751 -32.36 2.57 34.25
CA ASP A 751 -32.56 3.72 35.14
C ASP A 751 -33.34 4.85 34.45
N GLY A 752 -34.48 5.23 35.01
CA GLY A 752 -35.38 6.22 34.43
C GLY A 752 -36.45 5.67 33.48
N ALA A 753 -36.64 4.34 33.41
CA ALA A 753 -37.74 3.74 32.65
C ALA A 753 -39.12 4.13 33.24
N GLY A 754 -39.36 3.83 34.51
CA GLY A 754 -40.60 4.17 35.20
C GLY A 754 -41.12 2.96 35.95
N VAL A 755 -42.43 2.78 36.08
CA VAL A 755 -43.01 1.62 36.80
C VAL A 755 -43.69 0.65 35.84
N ASP A 756 -42.94 -0.37 35.44
CA ASP A 756 -43.37 -1.36 34.45
C ASP A 756 -44.03 -2.57 35.11
N ARG A 757 -45.03 -3.14 34.45
CA ARG A 757 -45.80 -4.30 34.92
C ARG A 757 -45.76 -5.43 33.91
N VAL A 758 -45.03 -6.50 34.24
CA VAL A 758 -45.05 -7.76 33.47
C VAL A 758 -46.18 -8.64 33.99
N THR A 759 -47.11 -9.03 33.13
CA THR A 759 -48.39 -9.66 33.56
C THR A 759 -48.44 -11.17 33.45
N ASP A 760 -47.51 -11.80 32.74
CA ASP A 760 -47.53 -13.23 32.39
C ASP A 760 -46.18 -13.94 32.54
N PHE A 761 -45.18 -13.28 33.14
CA PHE A 761 -43.82 -13.82 33.34
C PHE A 761 -43.81 -15.29 33.80
N ASN A 762 -43.16 -16.14 33.00
CA ASN A 762 -43.08 -17.59 33.18
C ASN A 762 -41.66 -18.15 33.04
N ALA A 763 -40.97 -18.26 34.17
CA ALA A 763 -39.62 -18.84 34.23
C ALA A 763 -39.52 -20.31 33.76
N ALA A 764 -40.63 -21.03 33.59
CA ALA A 764 -40.61 -22.39 33.05
C ALA A 764 -40.46 -22.42 31.52
N GLU A 765 -40.89 -21.36 30.83
CA GLU A 765 -40.76 -21.22 29.38
C GLU A 765 -39.39 -20.63 29.01
N GLY A 766 -38.82 -19.81 29.89
CA GLY A 766 -37.43 -19.37 29.80
C GLY A 766 -37.23 -17.90 30.15
N ASP A 767 -38.30 -17.21 30.54
CA ASP A 767 -38.35 -15.77 30.71
C ASP A 767 -37.30 -15.21 31.66
N ARG A 768 -36.83 -14.03 31.30
CA ARG A 768 -35.79 -13.30 32.04
C ARG A 768 -36.09 -11.82 32.09
N VAL A 769 -35.55 -11.20 33.12
CA VAL A 769 -35.43 -9.74 33.19
C VAL A 769 -34.00 -9.36 32.84
N GLN A 770 -33.82 -8.41 31.93
CA GLN A 770 -32.53 -7.83 31.59
C GLN A 770 -32.43 -6.42 32.17
N VAL A 771 -31.31 -6.13 32.82
CA VAL A 771 -30.94 -4.78 33.27
C VAL A 771 -29.63 -4.34 32.62
N ASP A 772 -29.36 -3.04 32.60
CA ASP A 772 -28.10 -2.51 32.09
C ASP A 772 -26.88 -3.05 32.87
N PRO A 773 -25.77 -3.40 32.18
CA PRO A 773 -24.50 -3.79 32.80
C PRO A 773 -24.05 -2.87 33.93
N GLY A 774 -23.92 -3.43 35.14
CA GLY A 774 -23.46 -2.70 36.33
C GLY A 774 -24.55 -1.92 37.07
N SER A 775 -25.82 -2.07 36.69
CA SER A 775 -26.96 -1.48 37.40
C SER A 775 -27.05 -1.96 38.85
N HIS A 776 -27.32 -1.04 39.77
CA HIS A 776 -27.64 -1.38 41.15
C HIS A 776 -29.14 -1.57 41.29
N TYR A 777 -29.57 -2.77 41.70
CA TYR A 777 -30.98 -3.07 41.94
C TYR A 777 -31.19 -3.82 43.26
N THR A 778 -32.42 -3.76 43.76
CA THR A 778 -32.89 -4.60 44.87
C THR A 778 -34.12 -5.39 44.43
N VAL A 779 -34.24 -6.62 44.94
CA VAL A 779 -35.43 -7.46 44.70
C VAL A 779 -36.20 -7.60 46.00
N SER A 780 -37.50 -7.32 45.97
CA SER A 780 -38.40 -7.46 47.11
C SER A 780 -39.71 -8.14 46.73
N GLN A 781 -40.41 -8.70 47.71
CA GLN A 781 -41.74 -9.30 47.51
C GLN A 781 -42.80 -8.37 48.11
N VAL A 782 -43.78 -7.96 47.30
CA VAL A 782 -44.92 -7.13 47.72
C VAL A 782 -46.22 -7.87 47.43
N GLY A 783 -46.82 -8.45 48.46
CA GLY A 783 -48.01 -9.31 48.28
C GLY A 783 -47.68 -10.53 47.42
N SER A 784 -48.38 -10.70 46.31
CA SER A 784 -48.15 -11.77 45.32
C SER A 784 -47.03 -11.46 44.33
N ASP A 785 -46.53 -10.23 44.29
CA ASP A 785 -45.75 -9.70 43.18
C ASP A 785 -44.28 -9.55 43.56
N THR A 786 -43.39 -9.85 42.61
CA THR A 786 -41.95 -9.61 42.76
C THR A 786 -41.62 -8.24 42.19
N VAL A 787 -40.93 -7.41 42.96
CA VAL A 787 -40.58 -6.04 42.57
C VAL A 787 -39.07 -5.91 42.49
N ILE A 788 -38.58 -5.46 41.34
CA ILE A 788 -37.19 -5.14 41.05
C ILE A 788 -37.10 -3.62 41.07
N ASP A 789 -36.38 -3.05 42.03
CA ASP A 789 -36.25 -1.61 42.23
C ASP A 789 -34.82 -1.17 41.89
N LEU A 790 -34.68 -0.32 40.87
CA LEU A 790 -33.40 0.22 40.39
C LEU A 790 -33.05 1.57 41.05
N GLY A 791 -33.90 2.09 41.95
CA GLY A 791 -33.79 3.44 42.48
C GLY A 791 -34.41 4.48 41.54
N GLY A 792 -34.32 5.76 41.91
CA GLY A 792 -34.78 6.86 41.04
C GLY A 792 -36.30 6.97 40.82
N GLY A 793 -37.09 6.00 41.31
CA GLY A 793 -38.51 5.86 40.98
C GLY A 793 -38.79 4.73 39.98
N THR A 794 -37.75 4.06 39.47
CA THR A 794 -37.85 2.98 38.48
C THR A 794 -38.09 1.62 39.15
N GLN A 795 -39.10 0.90 38.69
CA GLN A 795 -39.46 -0.43 39.16
C GLN A 795 -39.95 -1.32 38.02
N MET A 796 -39.52 -2.58 38.01
CA MET A 796 -40.18 -3.63 37.22
C MET A 796 -40.93 -4.58 38.16
N ILE A 797 -42.23 -4.71 37.94
CA ILE A 797 -43.14 -5.52 38.76
C ILE A 797 -43.55 -6.77 37.98
N LEU A 798 -43.13 -7.94 38.47
CA LEU A 798 -43.60 -9.23 37.97
C LEU A 798 -44.88 -9.62 38.72
N VAL A 799 -46.02 -9.44 38.06
CA VAL A 799 -47.35 -9.59 38.68
C VAL A 799 -47.64 -11.06 38.96
N GLY A 800 -48.01 -11.38 40.20
CA GLY A 800 -48.34 -12.75 40.60
C GLY A 800 -47.15 -13.71 40.74
N VAL A 801 -45.91 -13.24 40.56
CA VAL A 801 -44.70 -14.05 40.62
C VAL A 801 -44.06 -14.03 42.01
N GLN A 802 -43.70 -15.21 42.52
CA GLN A 802 -42.99 -15.37 43.78
C GLN A 802 -41.48 -15.45 43.54
N SER A 803 -40.72 -14.47 44.04
CA SER A 803 -39.25 -14.41 43.89
C SER A 803 -38.52 -15.67 44.36
N ALA A 804 -39.06 -16.35 45.38
CA ALA A 804 -38.50 -17.60 45.91
C ALA A 804 -38.61 -18.81 44.97
N THR A 805 -39.43 -18.73 43.91
CA THR A 805 -39.61 -19.83 42.93
C THR A 805 -38.78 -19.63 41.67
N LEU A 806 -38.09 -18.50 41.53
CA LEU A 806 -37.34 -18.17 40.32
C LEU A 806 -35.96 -18.88 40.30
N PRO A 807 -35.53 -19.42 39.14
CA PRO A 807 -34.25 -20.10 39.00
C PRO A 807 -33.08 -19.13 39.09
N ALA A 808 -31.85 -19.61 39.36
CA ALA A 808 -30.68 -18.74 39.29
C ALA A 808 -30.48 -18.18 37.87
N GLY A 809 -30.12 -16.89 37.76
CA GLY A 809 -29.90 -16.23 36.46
C GLY A 809 -31.17 -15.76 35.73
N TRP A 810 -32.31 -15.70 36.43
CA TRP A 810 -33.55 -15.11 35.90
C TRP A 810 -33.47 -13.58 35.70
N ILE A 811 -32.52 -12.91 36.36
CA ILE A 811 -32.06 -11.57 36.01
C ILE A 811 -30.70 -11.69 35.33
N VAL A 812 -30.52 -11.05 34.17
CA VAL A 812 -29.28 -11.01 33.40
C VAL A 812 -28.78 -9.56 33.23
N GLY A 813 -27.48 -9.38 32.99
CA GLY A 813 -26.85 -8.06 32.86
C GLY A 813 -26.36 -7.42 34.17
N ALA A 814 -26.41 -8.14 35.29
CA ALA A 814 -25.91 -7.67 36.59
C ALA A 814 -24.40 -7.84 36.78
#